data_AF-A0A5N7A0H5-F1
#
_entry.id   AF-A0A5N7A0H5-F1
#
_cell.length_a   1.000
_cell.length_b   1.000
_cell.length_c   1.000
_cell.angle_alpha   90.00
_cell.angle_beta   90.00
_cell.angle_gamma   90.00
#
_symmetry.space_group_name_H-M   'P 1'
#
loop_
_entity.id
_entity.type
_entity.pdbx_description
1 polymer ?
#
loop_
_entity_poly.entity_id
_entity_poly.type
_entity_poly.pdbx_seq_one_letter_code
_entity_poly.pdbx_strand_id
1 'polypeptide(L)'
;MDITPKTFPFFLPRILDDLASCSFVSLDFEFSGIACSSNLPNNKMSTLQERYAEVKESADKYRIVQIGLTICHEDTESGTYILKPYNLYLNPIIDRRLEVGRDMCFQSGAVEFLLENKFCMNSLYSDGVHYLSREEETIAIARAAERYGRTSVRKVIDVKDTEHDSLAFLEAVRHLVDDWLALGEAREAYLNIPPPKRYTASRKPKLMPSILNNFQKRLVHQLIEVEYPSLVTISRPAFIQVIDYDEDREKAIREQRMTRAQERVWKQIGFRWIVEALTGGDLSHLDPFCFGSIMNSSTAVEPQVSLHEFSDKLQQRLKSHRPVLVGHNLFTDVVYLYRCFFGPLPDKLDQFQAIIHEMFPILMDTKYMATHDCGSIIPKSSLGEINDKLLHIKIPKISVHDQHSKYNSQRIDHEAGYDSLLTAQIFIKLSAQLRDGGISKLREPAELKGQPDTTDSNATTLTVPESLRGIVEKESATRKEAFKTSTSTKLGTRFDALEVEEINNQFGSMALKSRKSSSSVDITRRVANGDLIPRRDAEFWKVYGNKLRPSIADPKVCRSCQETLVRRNYSSAAAQPSSESTSTATTTFPVVKPVYTINAGVALSRPPQITRDLSQFEKAYYFYQKRLNERLALPFTKYFYFKRGTPADEDWKRKIRERQTPARDIGKYNAYSKDAWNDELLVGAVEAEPEHQVEMLVQDAEATVNATSQDTSKKEEIPRPFPRVTEADEKNDQRSLNRALQRTLYLLVQTKDGYWKLPSSPVEQDETLRLAAERTLAQAAGVNMNTWMVGFHPVGHHVYNFRYPRGDKADGTEHLGEKTFFMKARIMAGQADLATNTQNLKDFKWLTKEEIAPYVLPQYYSHIKNMLAER
;
A
#
# COMPACT_ATOMS: atom_id res chain seq x y z
N MET A 1 10.60 -1.55 1.93
CA MET A 1 10.31 -0.10 1.93
C MET A 1 9.26 0.16 0.87
N ASP A 2 8.16 0.82 1.20
CA ASP A 2 7.13 1.18 0.21
C ASP A 2 7.51 2.46 -0.56
N ILE A 3 7.35 2.44 -1.88
CA ILE A 3 7.64 3.57 -2.77
C ILE A 3 6.35 4.03 -3.46
N THR A 4 6.15 5.35 -3.52
CA THR A 4 4.96 6.03 -4.06
C THR A 4 5.37 7.06 -5.13
N PRO A 5 4.46 7.60 -5.97
CA PRO A 5 4.76 8.70 -6.89
C PRO A 5 5.48 9.90 -6.27
N LYS A 6 5.24 10.18 -4.98
CA LYS A 6 5.86 11.30 -4.26
C LYS A 6 7.29 10.99 -3.84
N THR A 7 7.59 9.73 -3.49
CA THR A 7 8.92 9.31 -3.02
C THR A 7 9.80 8.76 -4.15
N PHE A 8 9.21 8.21 -5.21
CA PHE A 8 9.90 7.59 -6.34
C PHE A 8 10.99 8.46 -6.99
N PRO A 9 10.79 9.77 -7.27
CA PRO A 9 11.84 10.60 -7.88
C PRO A 9 13.09 10.78 -7.00
N PHE A 10 12.95 10.66 -5.67
CA PHE A 10 14.05 10.80 -4.71
C PHE A 10 14.79 9.46 -4.49
N PHE A 11 14.11 8.33 -4.64
CA PHE A 11 14.70 7.00 -4.49
C PHE A 11 15.19 6.38 -5.81
N LEU A 12 14.62 6.74 -6.96
CA LEU A 12 15.07 6.26 -8.28
C LEU A 12 16.58 6.43 -8.50
N PRO A 13 17.21 7.60 -8.23
CA PRO A 13 18.67 7.74 -8.32
C PRO A 13 19.42 6.71 -7.50
N ARG A 14 18.99 6.45 -6.26
CA ARG A 14 19.65 5.52 -5.34
C ARG A 14 19.48 4.07 -5.77
N ILE A 15 18.28 3.73 -6.26
CA ILE A 15 18.00 2.43 -6.88
C ILE A 15 18.91 2.20 -8.09
N LEU A 16 19.16 3.22 -8.93
CA LEU A 16 20.05 3.12 -10.07
C LEU A 16 21.54 2.96 -9.68
N ASP A 17 22.00 3.68 -8.65
CA ASP A 17 23.37 3.52 -8.10
C ASP A 17 23.57 2.15 -7.43
N ASP A 18 22.55 1.67 -6.71
CA ASP A 18 22.51 0.34 -6.11
C ASP A 18 22.50 -0.76 -7.17
N LEU A 19 21.69 -0.63 -8.24
CA LEU A 19 21.67 -1.59 -9.36
C LEU A 19 23.02 -1.65 -10.10
N ALA A 20 23.73 -0.53 -10.22
CA ALA A 20 25.05 -0.47 -10.84
C ALA A 20 26.16 -1.16 -10.01
N SER A 21 25.87 -1.56 -8.77
CA SER A 21 26.84 -2.12 -7.81
C SER A 21 26.34 -3.37 -7.07
N CYS A 22 25.16 -3.91 -7.42
CA CYS A 22 24.58 -5.08 -6.75
C CYS A 22 25.13 -6.41 -7.30
N SER A 23 25.13 -7.44 -6.45
CA SER A 23 25.53 -8.80 -6.84
C SER A 23 24.42 -9.51 -7.62
N PHE A 24 23.19 -9.36 -7.14
CA PHE A 24 21.97 -9.87 -7.80
C PHE A 24 20.75 -9.05 -7.40
N VAL A 25 19.65 -9.24 -8.13
CA VAL A 25 18.34 -8.66 -7.89
C VAL A 25 17.31 -9.77 -7.81
N SER A 26 16.44 -9.72 -6.81
CA SER A 26 15.27 -10.60 -6.67
C SER A 26 14.01 -9.81 -7.03
N LEU A 27 13.18 -10.37 -7.92
CA LEU A 27 11.87 -9.81 -8.29
C LEU A 27 10.74 -10.77 -7.91
N ASP A 28 9.59 -10.18 -7.60
CA ASP A 28 8.30 -10.86 -7.48
C ASP A 28 7.16 -9.91 -7.88
N PHE A 29 6.02 -10.44 -8.33
CA PHE A 29 4.90 -9.64 -8.83
C PHE A 29 3.54 -10.18 -8.39
N GLU A 30 2.62 -9.26 -8.06
CA GLU A 30 1.18 -9.55 -7.96
C GLU A 30 0.46 -9.10 -9.24
N PHE A 31 -0.54 -9.88 -9.67
CA PHE A 31 -1.21 -9.72 -10.97
C PHE A 31 -2.71 -9.43 -10.84
N SER A 32 -3.27 -8.66 -11.79
CA SER A 32 -4.74 -8.45 -11.87
C SER A 32 -5.52 -9.69 -12.32
N GLY A 33 -4.83 -10.74 -12.78
CA GLY A 33 -5.37 -12.02 -13.23
C GLY A 33 -4.29 -12.88 -13.87
N ILE A 34 -4.56 -14.17 -14.01
CA ILE A 34 -3.63 -15.20 -14.49
C ILE A 34 -4.24 -16.07 -15.58
N ALA A 35 -3.46 -17.01 -16.12
CA ALA A 35 -3.93 -18.00 -17.08
C ALA A 35 -4.94 -18.96 -16.42
N CYS A 36 -6.20 -18.91 -16.87
CA CYS A 36 -7.17 -19.95 -16.56
C CYS A 36 -6.90 -21.18 -17.41
N SER A 37 -6.39 -22.25 -16.80
CA SER A 37 -6.32 -23.56 -17.43
C SER A 37 -7.73 -23.98 -17.88
N SER A 38 -7.98 -23.90 -19.18
CA SER A 38 -9.29 -24.21 -19.77
C SER A 38 -9.77 -25.64 -19.45
N ASN A 39 -11.09 -25.85 -19.40
CA ASN A 39 -11.72 -27.14 -19.09
C ASN A 39 -11.60 -28.18 -20.23
N LEU A 40 -10.40 -28.35 -20.80
CA LEU A 40 -10.11 -29.45 -21.73
C LEU A 40 -10.02 -30.78 -20.95
N PRO A 41 -10.41 -31.91 -21.58
CA PRO A 41 -10.36 -33.22 -20.93
C PRO A 41 -8.91 -33.61 -20.56
N ASN A 42 -8.76 -34.11 -19.34
CA ASN A 42 -7.55 -34.06 -18.52
C ASN A 42 -6.46 -35.09 -18.91
N ASN A 43 -6.18 -35.28 -20.20
CA ASN A 43 -5.43 -36.44 -20.71
C ASN A 43 -4.50 -36.17 -21.92
N LYS A 44 -4.02 -34.94 -22.10
CA LYS A 44 -2.84 -34.62 -22.92
C LYS A 44 -1.90 -33.70 -22.15
N MET A 45 -0.60 -33.99 -22.19
CA MET A 45 0.41 -32.99 -21.85
C MET A 45 0.37 -31.89 -22.93
N SER A 46 0.29 -30.63 -22.50
CA SER A 46 0.47 -29.50 -23.41
C SER A 46 1.94 -29.34 -23.79
N THR A 47 2.21 -28.67 -24.91
CA THR A 47 3.57 -28.34 -25.33
C THR A 47 4.07 -27.05 -24.69
N LEU A 48 5.39 -26.87 -24.61
CA LEU A 48 6.02 -25.64 -24.08
C LEU A 48 5.53 -24.39 -24.82
N GLN A 49 5.27 -24.52 -26.12
CA GLN A 49 4.75 -23.47 -27.00
C GLN A 49 3.26 -23.17 -26.74
N GLU A 50 2.42 -24.18 -26.51
CA GLU A 50 1.02 -23.97 -26.09
C GLU A 50 0.94 -23.22 -24.76
N ARG A 51 1.77 -23.62 -23.79
CA ARG A 51 1.79 -22.95 -22.48
C ARG A 51 2.36 -21.53 -22.55
N TYR A 52 3.33 -21.28 -23.43
CA TYR A 52 3.77 -19.92 -23.72
C TYR A 52 2.64 -19.07 -24.33
N ALA A 53 1.86 -19.62 -25.27
CA ALA A 53 0.70 -18.94 -25.84
C ALA A 53 -0.39 -18.64 -24.80
N GLU A 54 -0.68 -19.58 -23.89
CA GLU A 54 -1.63 -19.41 -22.78
C GLU A 54 -1.21 -18.26 -21.84
N VAL A 55 0.06 -18.21 -21.44
CA VAL A 55 0.60 -17.14 -20.58
C VAL A 55 0.72 -15.80 -21.33
N LYS A 56 1.00 -15.82 -22.64
CA LYS A 56 0.98 -14.63 -23.52
C LYS A 56 -0.43 -14.02 -23.58
N GLU A 57 -1.45 -14.82 -23.91
CA GLU A 57 -2.85 -14.36 -23.98
C GLU A 57 -3.32 -13.80 -22.62
N SER A 58 -2.82 -14.38 -21.52
CA SER A 58 -3.06 -13.88 -20.17
C SER A 58 -2.38 -12.53 -19.90
N ALA A 59 -1.10 -12.37 -20.27
CA ALA A 59 -0.32 -11.13 -20.11
C ALA A 59 -0.79 -9.98 -21.03
N ASP A 60 -1.45 -10.28 -22.15
CA ASP A 60 -2.10 -9.26 -22.99
C ASP A 60 -3.35 -8.67 -22.29
N LYS A 61 -4.10 -9.48 -21.53
CA LYS A 61 -5.36 -9.10 -20.85
C LYS A 61 -5.15 -8.53 -19.44
N TYR A 62 -4.29 -9.17 -18.65
CA TYR A 62 -4.02 -8.85 -17.25
C TYR A 62 -2.68 -8.15 -17.09
N ARG A 63 -2.47 -7.45 -15.96
CA ARG A 63 -1.30 -6.61 -15.75
C ARG A 63 -0.72 -6.80 -14.34
N ILE A 64 0.54 -6.46 -14.18
CA ILE A 64 1.19 -6.34 -12.87
C ILE A 64 0.51 -5.21 -12.08
N VAL A 65 0.21 -5.45 -10.79
CA VAL A 65 -0.40 -4.46 -9.88
C VAL A 65 0.49 -4.13 -8.68
N GLN A 66 1.36 -5.05 -8.26
CA GLN A 66 2.41 -4.82 -7.26
C GLN A 66 3.75 -5.34 -7.75
N ILE A 67 4.84 -4.68 -7.33
CA ILE A 67 6.21 -5.06 -7.63
C ILE A 67 7.01 -5.18 -6.34
N GLY A 68 7.54 -6.39 -6.12
CA GLY A 68 8.62 -6.65 -5.20
C GLY A 68 9.96 -6.54 -5.89
N LEU A 69 10.85 -5.73 -5.32
CA LEU A 69 12.22 -5.57 -5.79
C LEU A 69 13.16 -5.64 -4.59
N THR A 70 13.96 -6.70 -4.48
CA THR A 70 14.99 -6.81 -3.45
C THR A 70 16.38 -6.79 -4.09
N ILE A 71 17.11 -5.69 -3.89
CA ILE A 71 18.49 -5.54 -4.35
C ILE A 71 19.44 -6.12 -3.29
N CYS A 72 20.45 -6.88 -3.71
CA CYS A 72 21.43 -7.49 -2.81
C CYS A 72 22.86 -7.05 -3.12
N HIS A 73 23.60 -6.65 -2.08
CA HIS A 73 25.05 -6.42 -2.15
C HIS A 73 25.79 -7.46 -1.29
N GLU A 74 26.91 -7.97 -1.80
CA GLU A 74 27.90 -8.78 -1.08
C GLU A 74 28.89 -7.83 -0.37
N ASP A 75 28.87 -7.78 0.96
CA ASP A 75 29.97 -7.20 1.72
C ASP A 75 31.10 -8.22 1.81
N THR A 76 32.15 -7.96 1.04
CA THR A 76 33.32 -8.82 0.92
C THR A 76 34.27 -8.76 2.12
N GLU A 77 34.20 -7.73 2.97
CA GLU A 77 35.05 -7.62 4.15
C GLU A 77 34.44 -8.34 5.35
N SER A 78 33.13 -8.19 5.57
CA SER A 78 32.43 -8.88 6.67
C SER A 78 31.90 -10.28 6.30
N GLY A 79 31.82 -10.62 5.01
CA GLY A 79 31.24 -11.86 4.51
C GLY A 79 29.72 -11.94 4.73
N THR A 80 29.03 -10.80 4.56
CA THR A 80 27.58 -10.70 4.79
C THR A 80 26.83 -10.17 3.56
N TYR A 81 25.56 -10.54 3.43
CA TYR A 81 24.68 -10.03 2.38
C TYR A 81 23.74 -8.96 2.92
N ILE A 82 23.79 -7.78 2.33
CA ILE A 82 22.92 -6.65 2.65
C ILE A 82 21.75 -6.64 1.67
N LEU A 83 20.53 -6.82 2.18
CA LEU A 83 19.30 -6.80 1.39
C LEU A 83 18.56 -5.45 1.54
N LYS A 84 18.17 -4.88 0.39
CA LYS A 84 17.36 -3.67 0.27
C LYS A 84 16.03 -4.02 -0.41
N PRO A 85 15.01 -4.47 0.34
CA PRO A 85 13.68 -4.74 -0.20
C PRO A 85 12.86 -3.47 -0.41
N TYR A 86 12.25 -3.37 -1.59
CA TYR A 86 11.33 -2.33 -2.05
C TYR A 86 9.99 -2.98 -2.45
N ASN A 87 8.90 -2.25 -2.19
CA ASN A 87 7.54 -2.61 -2.57
C ASN A 87 6.90 -1.43 -3.30
N LEU A 88 6.29 -1.66 -4.46
CA LEU A 88 5.71 -0.61 -5.28
C LEU A 88 4.34 -1.05 -5.81
N TYR A 89 3.31 -0.22 -5.63
CA TYR A 89 2.08 -0.35 -6.40
C TYR A 89 2.31 0.20 -7.81
N LEU A 90 1.78 -0.44 -8.87
CA LEU A 90 2.02 -0.05 -10.26
C LEU A 90 0.77 0.57 -10.89
N ASN A 91 0.74 1.90 -11.03
CA ASN A 91 -0.46 2.62 -11.44
C ASN A 91 -0.71 2.51 -12.96
N PRO A 92 -1.88 1.99 -13.38
CA PRO A 92 -2.22 1.80 -14.79
C PRO A 92 -2.63 3.09 -15.52
N ILE A 93 -2.84 4.21 -14.82
CA ILE A 93 -3.37 5.44 -15.42
C ILE A 93 -2.30 6.18 -16.25
N ILE A 94 -2.69 6.64 -17.45
CA ILE A 94 -1.89 7.47 -18.36
C ILE A 94 -2.47 8.90 -18.39
N ASP A 95 -1.62 9.95 -18.49
CA ASP A 95 -2.10 11.33 -18.73
C ASP A 95 -2.88 11.39 -20.06
N ARG A 96 -4.17 11.77 -19.96
CA ARG A 96 -5.08 11.95 -21.10
C ARG A 96 -4.51 12.84 -22.21
N ARG A 97 -3.59 13.76 -21.91
CA ARG A 97 -2.92 14.64 -22.89
C ARG A 97 -1.99 13.91 -23.86
N LEU A 98 -1.54 12.71 -23.50
CA LEU A 98 -0.78 11.81 -24.38
C LEU A 98 -1.68 11.12 -25.41
N GLU A 99 -3.00 11.15 -25.23
CA GLU A 99 -4.02 10.52 -26.09
C GLU A 99 -3.83 9.00 -26.29
N VAL A 100 -3.02 8.34 -25.46
CA VAL A 100 -2.89 6.87 -25.41
C VAL A 100 -3.96 6.31 -24.46
N GLY A 101 -4.74 5.34 -24.94
CA GLY A 101 -5.66 4.56 -24.11
C GLY A 101 -5.00 3.25 -23.68
N ARG A 102 -5.24 2.84 -22.44
CA ARG A 102 -4.84 1.54 -21.89
C ARG A 102 -6.03 0.94 -21.17
N ASP A 103 -6.52 -0.19 -21.67
CA ASP A 103 -7.55 -0.98 -21.00
C ASP A 103 -6.91 -1.88 -19.93
N MET A 104 -7.66 -2.22 -18.89
CA MET A 104 -7.21 -3.08 -17.81
C MET A 104 -8.32 -4.03 -17.36
N CYS A 105 -8.04 -5.33 -17.41
CA CYS A 105 -8.95 -6.35 -16.88
C CYS A 105 -8.51 -6.82 -15.49
N PHE A 106 -9.49 -7.21 -14.68
CA PHE A 106 -9.30 -7.92 -13.41
C PHE A 106 -10.04 -9.26 -13.46
N GLN A 107 -9.44 -10.29 -12.90
CA GLN A 107 -10.07 -11.59 -12.67
C GLN A 107 -10.68 -11.62 -11.26
N SER A 108 -11.92 -12.09 -11.12
CA SER A 108 -12.64 -12.07 -9.84
C SER A 108 -11.88 -12.76 -8.70
N GLY A 109 -11.40 -13.99 -8.91
CA GLY A 109 -10.61 -14.72 -7.92
C GLY A 109 -9.24 -14.10 -7.62
N ALA A 110 -8.65 -13.35 -8.55
CA ALA A 110 -7.43 -12.59 -8.28
C ALA A 110 -7.72 -11.40 -7.36
N VAL A 111 -8.82 -10.68 -7.61
CA VAL A 111 -9.30 -9.59 -6.73
C VAL A 111 -9.63 -10.13 -5.34
N GLU A 112 -10.28 -11.29 -5.24
CA GLU A 112 -10.59 -11.97 -3.98
C GLU A 112 -9.31 -12.29 -3.19
N PHE A 113 -8.36 -13.04 -3.79
CA PHE A 113 -7.07 -13.38 -3.17
C PHE A 113 -6.25 -12.15 -2.76
N LEU A 114 -6.21 -11.12 -3.60
CA LEU A 114 -5.50 -9.87 -3.28
C LEU A 114 -6.14 -9.17 -2.06
N LEU A 115 -7.47 -9.10 -1.99
CA LEU A 115 -8.18 -8.47 -0.87
C LEU A 115 -8.05 -9.28 0.43
N GLU A 116 -8.04 -10.61 0.37
CA GLU A 116 -7.73 -11.48 1.54
C GLU A 116 -6.33 -11.18 2.09
N ASN A 117 -5.33 -11.02 1.22
CA ASN A 117 -3.97 -10.63 1.57
C ASN A 117 -3.79 -9.10 1.79
N LYS A 118 -4.90 -8.37 2.00
CA LYS A 118 -4.95 -6.94 2.38
C LYS A 118 -4.39 -5.97 1.33
N PHE A 119 -4.29 -6.38 0.06
CA PHE A 119 -3.89 -5.50 -1.04
C PHE A 119 -4.85 -4.30 -1.16
N CYS A 120 -4.30 -3.08 -1.12
CA CYS A 120 -5.12 -1.88 -1.18
C CYS A 120 -5.42 -1.48 -2.63
N MET A 121 -6.60 -1.89 -3.13
CA MET A 121 -7.09 -1.50 -4.47
C MET A 121 -7.18 0.02 -4.68
N ASN A 122 -7.33 0.82 -3.61
CA ASN A 122 -7.26 2.29 -3.72
C ASN A 122 -5.81 2.76 -3.97
N SER A 123 -4.84 2.24 -3.22
CA SER A 123 -3.42 2.61 -3.33
C SER A 123 -2.84 2.31 -4.71
N LEU A 124 -3.36 1.32 -5.44
CA LEU A 124 -3.03 1.08 -6.85
C LEU A 124 -3.21 2.33 -7.73
N TYR A 125 -4.26 3.12 -7.49
CA TYR A 125 -4.62 4.29 -8.29
C TYR A 125 -4.20 5.63 -7.65
N SER A 126 -4.17 5.72 -6.31
CA SER A 126 -3.79 6.95 -5.60
C SER A 126 -2.30 7.10 -5.34
N ASP A 127 -1.61 6.00 -5.03
CA ASP A 127 -0.24 6.00 -4.51
C ASP A 127 0.69 5.01 -5.25
N GLY A 128 0.24 4.45 -6.38
CA GLY A 128 1.04 3.62 -7.27
C GLY A 128 1.88 4.43 -8.25
N VAL A 129 3.10 3.97 -8.51
CA VAL A 129 4.06 4.59 -9.45
C VAL A 129 3.59 4.34 -10.88
N HIS A 130 3.53 5.40 -11.69
CA HIS A 130 3.15 5.30 -13.11
C HIS A 130 4.15 4.49 -13.94
N TYR A 131 3.71 4.01 -15.10
CA TYR A 131 4.58 3.46 -16.13
C TYR A 131 4.00 3.70 -17.54
N LEU A 132 4.88 3.69 -18.53
CA LEU A 132 4.55 3.77 -19.95
C LEU A 132 5.48 2.83 -20.72
N SER A 133 4.96 1.89 -21.50
CA SER A 133 5.79 0.94 -22.27
C SER A 133 6.51 1.61 -23.44
N ARG A 134 7.52 0.96 -24.04
CA ARG A 134 8.18 1.48 -25.27
C ARG A 134 7.19 1.59 -26.44
N GLU A 135 6.25 0.64 -26.56
CA GLU A 135 5.12 0.67 -27.49
C GLU A 135 4.24 1.92 -27.27
N GLU A 136 3.78 2.15 -26.04
CA GLU A 136 2.90 3.28 -25.70
C GLU A 136 3.61 4.64 -25.84
N GLU A 137 4.89 4.72 -25.50
CA GLU A 137 5.75 5.88 -25.75
C GLU A 137 5.85 6.21 -27.24
N THR A 138 6.12 5.20 -28.08
CA THR A 138 6.20 5.39 -29.53
C THR A 138 4.87 5.91 -30.09
N ILE A 139 3.74 5.38 -29.61
CA ILE A 139 2.40 5.83 -29.98
C ILE A 139 2.14 7.26 -29.48
N ALA A 140 2.54 7.61 -28.25
CA ALA A 140 2.37 8.95 -27.70
C ALA A 140 3.20 10.01 -28.45
N ILE A 141 4.44 9.69 -28.80
CA ILE A 141 5.32 10.55 -29.59
C ILE A 141 4.79 10.70 -31.03
N ALA A 142 4.32 9.63 -31.65
CA ALA A 142 3.68 9.68 -32.96
C ALA A 142 2.40 10.54 -32.97
N ARG A 143 1.52 10.39 -31.96
CA ARG A 143 0.31 11.21 -31.81
C ARG A 143 0.64 12.69 -31.54
N ALA A 144 1.69 12.98 -30.76
CA ALA A 144 2.18 14.34 -30.57
C ALA A 144 2.73 14.94 -31.88
N ALA A 145 3.54 14.18 -32.62
CA ALA A 145 4.07 14.59 -33.92
C ALA A 145 2.94 14.83 -34.93
N GLU A 146 1.91 14.00 -34.98
CA GLU A 146 0.73 14.23 -35.82
C GLU A 146 -0.03 15.50 -35.38
N ARG A 147 -0.27 15.68 -34.07
CA ARG A 147 -1.02 16.82 -33.51
C ARG A 147 -0.33 18.17 -33.78
N TYR A 148 1.00 18.21 -33.84
CA TYR A 148 1.78 19.43 -34.13
C TYR A 148 2.28 19.53 -35.59
N GLY A 149 2.30 18.42 -36.33
CA GLY A 149 2.60 18.34 -37.76
C GLY A 149 1.39 18.61 -38.66
N ARG A 150 0.16 18.44 -38.13
CA ARG A 150 -1.08 18.93 -38.75
C ARG A 150 -1.09 20.46 -38.77
N THR A 151 -0.44 21.05 -39.78
CA THR A 151 -0.84 22.35 -40.33
C THR A 151 -2.23 22.19 -40.92
N SER A 152 -3.26 22.35 -40.10
CA SER A 152 -4.65 22.15 -40.48
C SER A 152 -5.15 23.31 -41.33
N VAL A 153 -4.75 23.35 -42.61
CA VAL A 153 -5.28 24.30 -43.60
C VAL A 153 -6.78 24.05 -43.74
N ARG A 154 -7.56 24.73 -42.91
CA ARG A 154 -9.01 24.76 -43.00
C ARG A 154 -9.34 25.45 -44.31
N LYS A 155 -10.12 24.78 -45.16
CA LYS A 155 -10.56 25.32 -46.46
C LYS A 155 -11.92 26.01 -46.41
N VAL A 156 -12.60 25.92 -45.27
CA VAL A 156 -13.98 26.38 -45.06
C VAL A 156 -14.13 26.89 -43.63
N ILE A 157 -14.83 28.01 -43.46
CA ILE A 157 -15.25 28.54 -42.17
C ILE A 157 -16.58 27.87 -41.79
N ASP A 158 -16.61 27.19 -40.64
CA ASP A 158 -17.78 26.45 -40.14
C ASP A 158 -18.79 27.41 -39.46
N VAL A 159 -19.56 28.11 -40.29
CA VAL A 159 -20.69 29.00 -39.94
C VAL A 159 -21.80 28.76 -40.95
N LYS A 160 -23.05 28.67 -40.49
CA LYS A 160 -24.23 28.52 -41.36
C LYS A 160 -24.76 29.88 -41.79
N ASP A 161 -25.31 29.97 -43.00
CA ASP A 161 -25.90 31.22 -43.55
C ASP A 161 -27.00 31.82 -42.68
N THR A 162 -27.59 31.04 -41.77
CA THR A 162 -28.59 31.49 -40.79
C THR A 162 -27.99 32.30 -39.63
N GLU A 163 -26.69 32.22 -39.36
CA GLU A 163 -26.01 32.87 -38.23
C GLU A 163 -25.56 34.30 -38.57
N HIS A 164 -26.52 35.19 -38.78
CA HIS A 164 -26.31 36.58 -39.17
C HIS A 164 -25.33 37.34 -38.24
N ASP A 165 -25.42 37.13 -36.92
CA ASP A 165 -24.49 37.73 -35.94
C ASP A 165 -23.05 37.22 -36.09
N SER A 166 -22.87 35.92 -36.38
CA SER A 166 -21.55 35.31 -36.63
C SER A 166 -20.92 35.88 -37.90
N LEU A 167 -21.72 36.07 -38.96
CA LEU A 167 -21.29 36.62 -40.24
C LEU A 167 -20.94 38.11 -40.14
N ALA A 168 -21.77 38.93 -39.50
CA ALA A 168 -21.51 40.35 -39.30
C ALA A 168 -20.30 40.61 -38.37
N PHE A 169 -20.04 39.71 -37.41
CA PHE A 169 -18.80 39.74 -36.62
C PHE A 169 -17.58 39.42 -37.49
N LEU A 170 -17.64 38.39 -38.35
CA LEU A 170 -16.55 38.04 -39.26
C LEU A 170 -16.25 39.17 -40.27
N GLU A 171 -17.28 39.81 -40.83
CA GLU A 171 -17.14 40.97 -41.73
C GLU A 171 -16.46 42.16 -41.04
N ALA A 172 -16.87 42.49 -39.81
CA ALA A 172 -16.21 43.51 -39.00
C ALA A 172 -14.75 43.17 -38.65
N VAL A 173 -14.39 41.88 -38.60
CA VAL A 173 -13.00 41.43 -38.40
C VAL A 173 -12.20 41.52 -39.70
N ARG A 174 -12.75 41.13 -40.86
CA ARG A 174 -12.09 41.31 -42.17
C ARG A 174 -11.69 42.76 -42.40
N HIS A 175 -12.64 43.68 -42.27
CA HIS A 175 -12.37 45.12 -42.43
C HIS A 175 -11.26 45.65 -41.50
N LEU A 176 -11.10 45.13 -40.28
CA LEU A 176 -10.01 45.51 -39.39
C LEU A 176 -8.64 44.96 -39.82
N VAL A 177 -8.61 43.80 -40.47
CA VAL A 177 -7.38 43.22 -41.05
C VAL A 177 -7.02 43.94 -42.35
N ASP A 178 -8.00 44.19 -43.22
CA ASP A 178 -7.81 44.90 -44.49
C ASP A 178 -7.37 46.36 -44.28
N ASP A 179 -8.01 47.11 -43.36
CA ASP A 179 -7.57 48.47 -42.96
C ASP A 179 -6.11 48.47 -42.46
N TRP A 180 -5.69 47.42 -41.73
CA TRP A 180 -4.34 47.31 -41.17
C TRP A 180 -3.29 46.91 -42.23
N LEU A 181 -3.64 46.03 -43.16
CA LEU A 181 -2.78 45.68 -44.30
C LEU A 181 -2.63 46.86 -45.28
N ALA A 182 -3.68 47.65 -45.49
CA ALA A 182 -3.68 48.83 -46.36
C ALA A 182 -2.75 49.97 -45.87
N LEU A 183 -2.27 49.94 -44.62
CA LEU A 183 -1.29 50.89 -44.10
C LEU A 183 0.15 50.65 -44.61
N GLY A 184 0.44 49.51 -45.23
CA GLY A 184 1.76 49.20 -45.80
C GLY A 184 2.89 49.31 -44.77
N GLU A 185 3.95 50.06 -45.09
CA GLU A 185 5.10 50.27 -44.19
C GLU A 185 4.76 51.11 -42.93
N ALA A 186 3.61 51.80 -42.90
CA ALA A 186 3.16 52.57 -41.74
C ALA A 186 2.35 51.74 -40.71
N ARG A 187 2.22 50.41 -40.92
CA ARG A 187 1.45 49.53 -40.02
C ARG A 187 2.19 49.21 -38.72
N GLU A 188 1.48 49.14 -37.60
CA GLU A 188 2.01 48.54 -36.36
C GLU A 188 2.34 47.05 -36.59
N ALA A 189 3.42 46.54 -35.98
CA ALA A 189 3.88 45.16 -36.13
C ALA A 189 2.94 44.07 -35.55
N TYR A 190 1.76 44.46 -35.06
CA TYR A 190 0.67 43.56 -34.68
C TYR A 190 -0.68 44.29 -34.78
N LEU A 191 -1.75 43.52 -34.96
CA LEU A 191 -3.14 43.98 -34.86
C LEU A 191 -3.83 43.30 -33.67
N ASN A 192 -4.52 44.06 -32.81
CA ASN A 192 -5.27 43.50 -31.68
C ASN A 192 -6.77 43.51 -31.96
N ILE A 193 -7.43 42.37 -31.75
CA ILE A 193 -8.85 42.13 -32.02
C ILE A 193 -9.50 41.63 -30.70
N PRO A 194 -10.30 42.46 -30.00
CA PRO A 194 -10.76 43.79 -30.38
C PRO A 194 -9.67 44.85 -30.15
N PRO A 195 -9.69 45.98 -30.87
CA PRO A 195 -8.70 47.04 -30.68
C PRO A 195 -8.80 47.66 -29.27
N PRO A 196 -7.66 48.05 -28.67
CA PRO A 196 -7.63 48.58 -27.31
C PRO A 196 -8.41 49.91 -27.21
N LYS A 197 -8.99 50.20 -26.03
CA LYS A 197 -9.89 51.35 -25.79
C LYS A 197 -9.34 52.75 -26.16
N ARG A 198 -8.02 52.88 -26.41
CA ARG A 198 -7.35 54.11 -26.82
C ARG A 198 -7.30 54.33 -28.35
N TYR A 199 -7.66 53.33 -29.16
CA TYR A 199 -7.83 53.53 -30.60
C TYR A 199 -8.96 54.54 -30.86
N THR A 200 -8.78 55.40 -31.86
CA THR A 200 -9.52 56.67 -31.98
C THR A 200 -11.03 56.49 -32.08
N ALA A 201 -11.78 57.38 -31.42
CA ALA A 201 -13.24 57.29 -31.27
C ALA A 201 -14.04 57.42 -32.59
N SER A 202 -13.37 57.68 -33.72
CA SER A 202 -13.93 57.89 -35.05
C SER A 202 -14.11 56.62 -35.90
N ARG A 203 -13.49 55.48 -35.55
CA ARG A 203 -13.67 54.19 -36.26
C ARG A 203 -13.95 53.05 -35.28
N LYS A 204 -15.17 53.01 -34.71
CA LYS A 204 -15.68 51.83 -33.98
C LYS A 204 -16.84 51.19 -34.75
N PRO A 205 -16.69 49.96 -35.29
CA PRO A 205 -17.82 49.17 -35.75
C PRO A 205 -18.79 48.95 -34.58
N LYS A 206 -20.09 49.23 -34.79
CA LYS A 206 -21.11 49.18 -33.71
C LYS A 206 -21.29 47.79 -33.06
N LEU A 207 -20.81 46.72 -33.70
CA LEU A 207 -21.04 45.33 -33.28
C LEU A 207 -19.85 44.68 -32.52
N MET A 208 -18.66 45.32 -32.45
CA MET A 208 -17.49 44.66 -31.86
C MET A 208 -17.54 44.65 -30.32
N PRO A 209 -17.51 43.47 -29.66
CA PRO A 209 -17.53 43.37 -28.20
C PRO A 209 -16.19 43.79 -27.59
N SER A 210 -16.20 44.18 -26.32
CA SER A 210 -15.00 44.65 -25.60
C SER A 210 -14.05 43.54 -25.13
N ILE A 211 -14.52 42.29 -25.15
CA ILE A 211 -13.80 41.05 -24.82
C ILE A 211 -14.36 39.95 -25.75
N LEU A 212 -13.52 39.14 -26.38
CA LEU A 212 -13.99 38.03 -27.22
C LEU A 212 -14.37 36.79 -26.40
N ASN A 213 -15.54 36.22 -26.69
CA ASN A 213 -15.93 34.88 -26.21
C ASN A 213 -15.12 33.78 -26.94
N ASN A 214 -14.98 32.59 -26.35
CA ASN A 214 -14.23 31.47 -26.93
C ASN A 214 -14.72 31.06 -28.34
N PHE A 215 -16.02 31.16 -28.60
CA PHE A 215 -16.59 30.95 -29.95
C PHE A 215 -16.10 31.99 -30.95
N GLN A 216 -16.19 33.28 -30.62
CA GLN A 216 -15.67 34.38 -31.44
C GLN A 216 -14.16 34.29 -31.66
N LYS A 217 -13.39 33.87 -30.63
CA LYS A 217 -11.96 33.59 -30.77
C LYS A 217 -11.71 32.46 -31.79
N ARG A 218 -12.48 31.38 -31.73
CA ARG A 218 -12.42 30.28 -32.72
C ARG A 218 -12.69 30.81 -34.13
N LEU A 219 -13.71 31.66 -34.31
CA LEU A 219 -14.03 32.28 -35.59
C LEU A 219 -12.90 33.16 -36.12
N VAL A 220 -12.28 34.02 -35.29
CA VAL A 220 -11.11 34.83 -35.70
C VAL A 220 -9.92 33.94 -36.08
N HIS A 221 -9.65 32.88 -35.31
CA HIS A 221 -8.61 31.91 -35.65
C HIS A 221 -8.89 31.22 -37.01
N GLN A 222 -10.13 30.79 -37.25
CA GLN A 222 -10.55 30.18 -38.52
C GLN A 222 -10.47 31.16 -39.70
N LEU A 223 -10.85 32.43 -39.50
CA LEU A 223 -10.84 33.45 -40.55
C LEU A 223 -9.43 33.71 -41.08
N ILE A 224 -8.46 33.95 -40.18
CA ILE A 224 -7.07 34.20 -40.57
C ILE A 224 -6.43 32.95 -41.21
N GLU A 225 -6.70 31.76 -40.65
CA GLU A 225 -6.22 30.46 -41.17
C GLU A 225 -6.76 30.10 -42.57
N VAL A 226 -7.92 30.66 -42.97
CA VAL A 226 -8.55 30.43 -44.29
C VAL A 226 -8.21 31.55 -45.29
N GLU A 227 -8.35 32.81 -44.89
CA GLU A 227 -8.36 33.95 -45.82
C GLU A 227 -7.03 34.73 -45.87
N TYR A 228 -6.17 34.62 -44.85
CA TYR A 228 -4.93 35.41 -44.75
C TYR A 228 -3.70 34.54 -44.43
N PRO A 229 -3.23 33.68 -45.36
CA PRO A 229 -2.15 32.71 -45.09
C PRO A 229 -0.78 33.32 -44.70
N SER A 230 -0.57 34.60 -44.98
CA SER A 230 0.63 35.36 -44.59
C SER A 230 0.60 35.86 -43.14
N LEU A 231 -0.47 35.59 -42.38
CA LEU A 231 -0.67 36.08 -41.01
C LEU A 231 -0.84 34.92 -40.01
N VAL A 232 -0.45 35.15 -38.76
CA VAL A 232 -0.57 34.21 -37.64
C VAL A 232 -1.28 34.87 -36.47
N THR A 233 -2.17 34.11 -35.83
CA THR A 233 -2.95 34.55 -34.66
C THR A 233 -2.39 34.02 -33.33
N ILE A 234 -2.02 34.91 -32.41
CA ILE A 234 -1.71 34.59 -31.01
C ILE A 234 -2.94 34.88 -30.13
N SER A 235 -3.48 33.84 -29.49
CA SER A 235 -4.62 34.00 -28.57
C SER A 235 -4.18 34.57 -27.21
N ARG A 236 -4.91 35.56 -26.68
CA ARG A 236 -4.71 36.14 -25.34
C ARG A 236 -6.01 36.01 -24.51
N PRO A 237 -5.98 36.28 -23.18
CA PRO A 237 -7.17 36.12 -22.34
C PRO A 237 -8.38 36.96 -22.77
N ALA A 238 -8.19 38.20 -23.22
CA ALA A 238 -9.29 39.10 -23.60
C ALA A 238 -9.42 39.36 -25.13
N PHE A 239 -8.35 39.16 -25.89
CA PHE A 239 -8.23 39.52 -27.32
C PHE A 239 -7.41 38.47 -28.09
N ILE A 240 -7.36 38.59 -29.41
CA ILE A 240 -6.40 37.90 -30.29
C ILE A 240 -5.45 38.95 -30.87
N GLN A 241 -4.18 38.60 -30.99
CA GLN A 241 -3.12 39.41 -31.59
C GLN A 241 -2.74 38.77 -32.93
N VAL A 242 -2.90 39.49 -34.04
CA VAL A 242 -2.50 39.05 -35.38
C VAL A 242 -1.13 39.65 -35.69
N ILE A 243 -0.25 38.87 -36.30
CA ILE A 243 1.13 39.22 -36.68
C ILE A 243 1.47 38.56 -38.02
N ASP A 244 2.54 38.99 -38.68
CA ASP A 244 3.03 38.32 -39.89
C ASP A 244 3.53 36.88 -39.62
N TYR A 245 3.44 36.04 -40.64
CA TYR A 245 4.03 34.70 -40.68
C TYR A 245 5.55 34.77 -40.73
N ASP A 246 6.20 33.88 -39.98
CA ASP A 246 7.65 33.79 -39.80
C ASP A 246 7.98 32.30 -39.66
N GLU A 247 8.66 31.73 -40.67
CA GLU A 247 8.88 30.29 -40.76
C GLU A 247 9.79 29.78 -39.64
N ASP A 248 10.86 30.51 -39.32
CA ASP A 248 11.80 30.16 -38.25
C ASP A 248 11.13 30.24 -36.88
N ARG A 249 10.30 31.27 -36.64
CA ARG A 249 9.52 31.39 -35.40
C ARG A 249 8.50 30.27 -35.25
N GLU A 250 7.70 29.97 -36.28
CA GLU A 250 6.70 28.90 -36.19
C GLU A 250 7.35 27.51 -36.13
N LYS A 251 8.53 27.32 -36.75
CA LYS A 251 9.36 26.13 -36.57
C LYS A 251 9.86 26.01 -35.13
N ALA A 252 10.47 27.04 -34.56
CA ALA A 252 10.93 27.04 -33.16
C ALA A 252 9.77 26.84 -32.16
N ILE A 253 8.58 27.37 -32.44
CA ILE A 253 7.36 27.12 -31.66
C ILE A 253 6.90 25.66 -31.79
N ARG A 254 6.95 25.07 -32.99
CA ARG A 254 6.62 23.64 -33.22
C ARG A 254 7.60 22.73 -32.48
N GLU A 255 8.90 23.00 -32.56
CA GLU A 255 9.95 22.29 -31.85
C GLU A 255 9.76 22.40 -30.33
N GLN A 256 9.56 23.61 -29.78
CA GLN A 256 9.27 23.79 -28.34
C GLN A 256 7.99 23.07 -27.88
N ARG A 257 6.95 22.97 -28.73
CA ARG A 257 5.74 22.18 -28.43
C ARG A 257 6.05 20.68 -28.43
N MET A 258 6.90 20.21 -29.33
CA MET A 258 7.32 18.80 -29.40
C MET A 258 8.18 18.41 -28.19
N THR A 259 9.19 19.22 -27.82
CA THR A 259 10.02 18.99 -26.63
C THR A 259 9.14 18.92 -25.36
N ARG A 260 8.20 19.86 -25.20
CA ARG A 260 7.24 19.84 -24.08
C ARG A 260 6.25 18.66 -24.09
N ALA A 261 6.11 17.96 -25.20
CA ALA A 261 5.35 16.71 -25.27
C ALA A 261 6.23 15.50 -24.92
N GLN A 262 7.46 15.45 -25.44
CA GLN A 262 8.47 14.45 -25.09
C GLN A 262 8.77 14.47 -23.59
N GLU A 263 8.97 15.65 -22.99
CA GLU A 263 9.10 15.80 -21.53
C GLU A 263 7.95 15.17 -20.73
N ARG A 264 6.72 15.24 -21.23
CA ARG A 264 5.54 14.65 -20.55
C ARG A 264 5.51 13.14 -20.69
N VAL A 265 5.89 12.62 -21.86
CA VAL A 265 6.09 11.18 -22.09
C VAL A 265 7.15 10.66 -21.12
N TRP A 266 8.33 11.29 -21.05
CA TRP A 266 9.42 10.91 -20.15
C TRP A 266 9.06 10.98 -18.66
N LYS A 267 8.24 11.96 -18.26
CA LYS A 267 7.69 12.07 -16.89
C LYS A 267 6.66 10.97 -16.58
N GLN A 268 6.05 10.31 -17.59
CA GLN A 268 5.12 9.19 -17.44
C GLN A 268 5.80 7.80 -17.47
N ILE A 269 7.04 7.69 -17.97
CA ILE A 269 7.82 6.43 -18.03
C ILE A 269 7.94 5.76 -16.66
N GLY A 270 8.14 6.56 -15.60
CA GLY A 270 8.04 6.13 -14.20
C GLY A 270 8.85 4.87 -13.88
N PHE A 271 8.18 3.79 -13.46
CA PHE A 271 8.87 2.55 -13.05
C PHE A 271 9.72 1.93 -14.17
N ARG A 272 9.38 2.13 -15.45
CA ARG A 272 10.13 1.53 -16.57
C ARG A 272 11.62 1.92 -16.54
N TRP A 273 12.00 3.09 -15.99
CA TRP A 273 13.42 3.46 -15.82
C TRP A 273 14.25 2.43 -15.06
N ILE A 274 13.66 1.74 -14.07
CA ILE A 274 14.33 0.65 -13.32
C ILE A 274 14.48 -0.59 -14.21
N VAL A 275 13.49 -0.87 -15.05
CA VAL A 275 13.47 -2.03 -15.96
C VAL A 275 14.42 -1.86 -17.15
N GLU A 276 14.56 -0.63 -17.67
CA GLU A 276 15.61 -0.26 -18.63
C GLU A 276 17.00 -0.45 -17.99
N ALA A 277 17.20 0.02 -16.76
CA ALA A 277 18.47 -0.14 -16.04
C ALA A 277 18.83 -1.61 -15.77
N LEU A 278 17.87 -2.46 -15.40
CA LEU A 278 18.07 -3.90 -15.22
C LEU A 278 18.48 -4.64 -16.49
N THR A 279 18.07 -4.14 -17.67
CA THR A 279 18.27 -4.79 -18.97
C THR A 279 19.44 -4.20 -19.78
N GLY A 280 20.06 -3.12 -19.30
CA GLY A 280 21.06 -2.35 -20.04
C GLY A 280 20.47 -1.51 -21.18
N GLY A 281 19.19 -1.17 -21.10
CA GLY A 281 18.46 -0.32 -22.03
C GLY A 281 18.91 1.14 -22.01
N ASP A 282 18.13 2.01 -22.66
CA ASP A 282 18.51 3.43 -22.73
C ASP A 282 17.91 4.29 -21.63
N LEU A 283 18.76 5.15 -21.08
CA LEU A 283 18.49 6.05 -19.95
C LEU A 283 18.82 7.52 -20.29
N SER A 284 19.17 7.81 -21.55
CA SER A 284 19.65 9.13 -21.99
C SER A 284 18.65 10.28 -21.79
N HIS A 285 17.35 9.96 -21.73
CA HIS A 285 16.27 10.92 -21.51
C HIS A 285 15.83 11.05 -20.04
N LEU A 286 16.56 10.43 -19.09
CA LEU A 286 16.35 10.63 -17.67
C LEU A 286 16.97 11.96 -17.21
N ASP A 287 16.18 12.81 -16.57
CA ASP A 287 16.57 14.16 -16.14
C ASP A 287 17.81 14.14 -15.20
N PRO A 288 18.98 14.69 -15.61
CA PRO A 288 20.20 14.66 -14.80
C PRO A 288 20.07 15.34 -13.43
N PHE A 289 19.10 16.24 -13.24
CA PHE A 289 18.87 16.89 -11.94
C PHE A 289 18.43 15.91 -10.85
N CYS A 290 17.89 14.72 -11.19
CA CYS A 290 17.54 13.73 -10.17
C CYS A 290 18.77 13.20 -9.39
N PHE A 291 19.96 13.18 -10.00
CA PHE A 291 21.17 12.67 -9.36
C PHE A 291 21.83 13.63 -8.35
N GLY A 292 21.40 14.90 -8.28
CA GLY A 292 21.99 15.90 -7.37
C GLY A 292 21.90 15.52 -5.88
N SER A 293 20.88 14.77 -5.48
CA SER A 293 20.77 14.25 -4.11
C SER A 293 21.78 13.16 -3.75
N ILE A 294 22.41 12.50 -4.74
CA ILE A 294 23.48 11.53 -4.52
C ILE A 294 24.83 12.24 -4.38
N MET A 295 25.17 13.12 -5.33
CA MET A 295 26.46 13.83 -5.30
C MET A 295 26.67 14.60 -3.99
N ASN A 296 25.61 15.20 -3.45
CA ASN A 296 25.64 15.91 -2.16
C ASN A 296 25.74 14.98 -0.92
N SER A 297 25.64 13.66 -1.10
CA SER A 297 25.69 12.66 -0.02
C SER A 297 26.94 11.77 -0.05
N SER A 298 27.63 11.68 -1.19
CA SER A 298 28.92 10.98 -1.31
C SER A 298 30.04 11.80 -0.66
N THR A 299 30.39 11.47 0.57
CA THR A 299 31.54 12.05 1.31
C THR A 299 32.91 11.49 0.87
N ALA A 300 32.97 10.72 -0.21
CA ALA A 300 34.21 10.25 -0.83
C ALA A 300 34.79 11.32 -1.76
N VAL A 301 36.10 11.58 -1.65
CA VAL A 301 36.75 12.74 -2.28
C VAL A 301 37.20 12.43 -3.71
N GLU A 302 36.48 12.95 -4.70
CA GLU A 302 36.99 13.23 -6.05
C GLU A 302 36.54 14.64 -6.52
N PRO A 303 37.31 15.32 -7.39
CA PRO A 303 37.12 16.74 -7.66
C PRO A 303 36.01 17.05 -8.66
N GLN A 304 34.93 17.69 -8.20
CA GLN A 304 34.02 18.55 -8.99
C GLN A 304 33.54 17.97 -10.34
N VAL A 305 33.18 16.68 -10.37
CA VAL A 305 32.53 16.04 -11.52
C VAL A 305 31.17 16.71 -11.78
N SER A 306 30.85 17.01 -13.04
CA SER A 306 29.58 17.66 -13.37
C SER A 306 28.38 16.70 -13.24
N LEU A 307 27.18 17.24 -12.96
CA LEU A 307 25.93 16.45 -12.89
C LEU A 307 25.70 15.56 -14.12
N HIS A 308 26.03 16.09 -15.30
CA HIS A 308 25.88 15.37 -16.56
C HIS A 308 26.88 14.21 -16.64
N GLU A 309 28.16 14.48 -16.38
CA GLU A 309 29.24 13.49 -16.41
C GLU A 309 29.05 12.37 -15.36
N PHE A 310 28.50 12.69 -14.19
CA PHE A 310 28.10 11.68 -13.21
C PHE A 310 26.96 10.78 -13.73
N SER A 311 25.93 11.38 -14.36
CA SER A 311 24.86 10.63 -15.01
C SER A 311 25.40 9.72 -16.13
N ASP A 312 26.26 10.24 -17.00
CA ASP A 312 26.87 9.49 -18.11
C ASP A 312 27.69 8.30 -17.59
N LYS A 313 28.52 8.52 -16.56
CA LYS A 313 29.30 7.45 -15.89
C LYS A 313 28.37 6.40 -15.27
N LEU A 314 27.30 6.79 -14.58
CA LEU A 314 26.32 5.87 -14.01
C LEU A 314 25.60 5.04 -15.09
N GLN A 315 25.18 5.68 -16.18
CA GLN A 315 24.55 5.00 -17.33
C GLN A 315 25.51 4.01 -18.00
N GLN A 316 26.80 4.36 -18.14
CA GLN A 316 27.82 3.43 -18.63
C GLN A 316 28.01 2.23 -17.69
N ARG A 317 28.07 2.45 -16.36
CA ARG A 317 28.13 1.34 -15.39
C ARG A 317 26.92 0.41 -15.54
N LEU A 318 25.70 0.95 -15.59
CA LEU A 318 24.46 0.15 -15.76
C LEU A 318 24.43 -0.64 -17.09
N LYS A 319 24.87 -0.03 -18.20
CA LYS A 319 24.98 -0.73 -19.49
C LYS A 319 26.06 -1.83 -19.47
N SER A 320 27.13 -1.67 -18.68
CA SER A 320 28.18 -2.69 -18.51
C SER A 320 27.83 -3.81 -17.51
N HIS A 321 27.13 -3.48 -16.42
CA HIS A 321 26.83 -4.37 -15.30
C HIS A 321 25.34 -4.69 -15.23
N ARG A 322 24.95 -5.72 -15.97
CA ARG A 322 23.63 -6.33 -15.83
C ARG A 322 23.67 -7.36 -14.69
N PRO A 323 22.81 -7.25 -13.67
CA PRO A 323 22.83 -8.15 -12.51
C PRO A 323 22.23 -9.53 -12.84
N VAL A 324 22.45 -10.50 -11.96
CA VAL A 324 21.69 -11.77 -11.99
C VAL A 324 20.26 -11.47 -11.54
N LEU A 325 19.27 -11.89 -12.32
CA LEU A 325 17.85 -11.77 -11.95
C LEU A 325 17.33 -13.09 -11.35
N VAL A 326 16.82 -13.01 -10.13
CA VAL A 326 16.34 -14.13 -9.31
C VAL A 326 14.82 -14.01 -9.11
N GLY A 327 14.13 -15.15 -9.10
CA GLY A 327 12.69 -15.25 -8.80
C GLY A 327 12.29 -16.64 -8.30
N HIS A 328 10.98 -16.88 -8.19
CA HIS A 328 10.40 -18.18 -7.85
C HIS A 328 9.31 -18.56 -8.87
N ASN A 329 9.51 -19.60 -9.69
CA ASN A 329 8.61 -19.90 -10.82
C ASN A 329 8.50 -18.71 -11.84
N LEU A 330 9.60 -17.95 -11.94
CA LEU A 330 9.88 -16.68 -12.65
C LEU A 330 9.43 -16.60 -14.13
N PHE A 331 8.94 -17.69 -14.73
CA PHE A 331 8.48 -17.73 -16.13
C PHE A 331 7.26 -16.83 -16.40
N THR A 332 6.29 -16.72 -15.48
CA THR A 332 5.13 -15.81 -15.68
C THR A 332 5.59 -14.37 -15.62
N ASP A 333 6.40 -14.08 -14.61
CA ASP A 333 6.88 -12.79 -14.19
C ASP A 333 7.64 -12.10 -15.32
N VAL A 334 8.52 -12.84 -16.00
CA VAL A 334 9.29 -12.33 -17.15
C VAL A 334 8.40 -12.08 -18.37
N VAL A 335 7.36 -12.89 -18.61
CA VAL A 335 6.39 -12.66 -19.70
C VAL A 335 5.54 -11.41 -19.44
N TYR A 336 5.04 -11.25 -18.22
CA TYR A 336 4.26 -10.06 -17.81
C TYR A 336 5.13 -8.80 -17.76
N LEU A 337 6.36 -8.87 -17.23
CA LEU A 337 7.34 -7.80 -17.24
C LEU A 337 7.60 -7.32 -18.67
N TYR A 338 7.88 -8.24 -19.60
CA TYR A 338 8.07 -7.90 -21.00
C TYR A 338 6.85 -7.18 -21.58
N ARG A 339 5.64 -7.71 -21.34
CA ARG A 339 4.40 -7.15 -21.90
C ARG A 339 3.97 -5.81 -21.30
N CYS A 340 4.24 -5.60 -20.01
CA CYS A 340 3.95 -4.34 -19.31
C CYS A 340 4.93 -3.22 -19.69
N PHE A 341 6.22 -3.52 -19.86
CA PHE A 341 7.26 -2.49 -19.95
C PHE A 341 7.82 -2.28 -21.35
N PHE A 342 7.82 -3.28 -22.22
CA PHE A 342 8.43 -3.18 -23.55
C PHE A 342 7.36 -3.07 -24.64
N GLY A 343 6.57 -4.11 -24.88
CA GLY A 343 5.58 -4.12 -25.95
C GLY A 343 4.99 -5.50 -26.25
N PRO A 344 4.51 -5.77 -27.47
CA PRO A 344 3.87 -7.04 -27.81
C PRO A 344 4.86 -8.21 -27.75
N LEU A 345 4.41 -9.32 -27.16
CA LEU A 345 5.16 -10.57 -27.07
C LEU A 345 5.27 -11.25 -28.47
N PRO A 346 6.40 -11.88 -28.82
CA PRO A 346 6.52 -12.66 -30.06
C PRO A 346 5.61 -13.90 -30.02
N ASP A 347 5.38 -14.55 -31.16
CA ASP A 347 4.52 -15.73 -31.25
C ASP A 347 5.21 -17.04 -30.88
N LYS A 348 6.54 -17.13 -31.04
CA LYS A 348 7.32 -18.33 -30.73
C LYS A 348 8.10 -18.19 -29.43
N LEU A 349 8.07 -19.25 -28.61
CA LEU A 349 8.83 -19.34 -27.37
C LEU A 349 10.34 -19.19 -27.62
N ASP A 350 10.88 -19.76 -28.69
CA ASP A 350 12.32 -19.67 -29.01
C ASP A 350 12.77 -18.22 -29.26
N GLN A 351 11.91 -17.41 -29.90
CA GLN A 351 12.14 -15.98 -30.13
C GLN A 351 12.06 -15.19 -28.82
N PHE A 352 11.09 -15.54 -27.96
CA PHE A 352 10.99 -14.95 -26.62
C PHE A 352 12.23 -15.26 -25.76
N GLN A 353 12.70 -16.51 -25.77
CA GLN A 353 13.92 -16.93 -25.05
C GLN A 353 15.15 -16.19 -25.54
N ALA A 354 15.32 -16.02 -26.86
CA ALA A 354 16.44 -15.26 -27.42
C ALA A 354 16.45 -13.80 -26.92
N ILE A 355 15.31 -13.11 -27.03
CA ILE A 355 15.15 -11.72 -26.56
C ILE A 355 15.38 -11.60 -25.05
N ILE A 356 14.81 -12.53 -24.27
CA ILE A 356 14.93 -12.52 -22.80
C ILE A 356 16.35 -12.82 -22.32
N HIS A 357 17.09 -13.70 -22.98
CA HIS A 357 18.51 -13.95 -22.65
C HIS A 357 19.45 -12.85 -23.18
N GLU A 358 19.08 -12.16 -24.26
CA GLU A 358 19.77 -10.94 -24.68
C GLU A 358 19.60 -9.83 -23.62
N MET A 359 18.40 -9.65 -23.07
CA MET A 359 18.07 -8.64 -22.05
C MET A 359 18.62 -8.99 -20.65
N PHE A 360 18.44 -10.24 -20.21
CA PHE A 360 18.83 -10.76 -18.90
C PHE A 360 19.82 -11.94 -19.06
N PRO A 361 21.14 -11.69 -19.02
CA PRO A 361 22.14 -12.72 -19.32
C PRO A 361 22.12 -13.93 -18.37
N ILE A 362 21.69 -13.76 -17.12
CA ILE A 362 21.56 -14.83 -16.13
C ILE A 362 20.24 -14.65 -15.38
N LEU A 363 19.33 -15.59 -15.61
CA LEU A 363 18.05 -15.77 -14.92
C LEU A 363 18.12 -16.97 -13.97
N MET A 364 17.56 -16.84 -12.77
CA MET A 364 17.62 -17.86 -11.72
C MET A 364 16.24 -18.12 -11.11
N ASP A 365 15.78 -19.37 -11.17
CA ASP A 365 14.51 -19.81 -10.57
C ASP A 365 14.79 -20.63 -9.30
N THR A 366 14.48 -20.07 -8.13
CA THR A 366 14.66 -20.74 -6.84
C THR A 366 13.81 -22.01 -6.70
N LYS A 367 12.66 -22.09 -7.40
CA LYS A 367 11.83 -23.30 -7.46
C LYS A 367 12.49 -24.39 -8.29
N TYR A 368 13.23 -24.00 -9.34
CA TYR A 368 14.07 -24.93 -10.09
C TYR A 368 15.19 -25.49 -9.20
N MET A 369 15.94 -24.61 -8.52
CA MET A 369 17.03 -24.98 -7.61
C MET A 369 16.58 -25.96 -6.51
N ALA A 370 15.50 -25.63 -5.80
CA ALA A 370 15.01 -26.41 -4.66
C ALA A 370 14.52 -27.83 -5.03
N THR A 371 14.26 -28.10 -6.32
CA THR A 371 13.64 -29.34 -6.80
C THR A 371 14.46 -30.09 -7.85
N HIS A 372 15.70 -29.65 -8.13
CA HIS A 372 16.63 -30.37 -9.01
C HIS A 372 17.13 -31.65 -8.36
N ASP A 373 17.39 -32.70 -9.16
CA ASP A 373 17.91 -34.02 -8.75
C ASP A 373 17.30 -34.62 -7.46
N CYS A 374 16.03 -34.32 -7.16
CA CYS A 374 15.35 -34.70 -5.93
C CYS A 374 16.09 -34.32 -4.64
N GLY A 375 16.49 -33.04 -4.53
CA GLY A 375 16.86 -32.42 -3.25
C GLY A 375 15.81 -32.63 -2.15
N SER A 376 16.20 -32.41 -0.89
CA SER A 376 15.41 -32.77 0.32
C SER A 376 14.12 -31.97 0.56
N ILE A 377 13.61 -31.27 -0.45
CA ILE A 377 12.45 -30.38 -0.39
C ILE A 377 11.38 -30.92 -1.34
N ILE A 378 10.20 -31.22 -0.78
CA ILE A 378 9.05 -31.73 -1.55
C ILE A 378 8.58 -30.63 -2.53
N PRO A 379 8.36 -30.92 -3.83
CA PRO A 379 7.91 -29.93 -4.82
C PRO A 379 6.56 -29.23 -4.56
N LYS A 380 5.86 -29.59 -3.47
CA LYS A 380 4.61 -28.96 -3.01
C LYS A 380 4.84 -27.78 -2.06
N SER A 381 6.02 -27.62 -1.48
CA SER A 381 6.26 -26.59 -0.46
C SER A 381 6.11 -25.17 -1.00
N SER A 382 5.43 -24.35 -0.21
CA SER A 382 5.32 -22.89 -0.36
C SER A 382 6.68 -22.19 -0.20
N LEU A 383 6.78 -20.94 -0.66
CA LEU A 383 7.98 -20.12 -0.49
C LEU A 383 8.38 -19.97 0.99
N GLY A 384 7.40 -19.72 1.87
CA GLY A 384 7.59 -19.63 3.32
C GLY A 384 8.16 -20.92 3.94
N GLU A 385 7.60 -22.08 3.61
CA GLU A 385 8.15 -23.38 4.05
C GLU A 385 9.60 -23.60 3.60
N ILE A 386 9.95 -23.18 2.38
CA ILE A 386 11.32 -23.33 1.87
C ILE A 386 12.26 -22.44 2.68
N ASN A 387 11.89 -21.19 2.97
CA ASN A 387 12.73 -20.32 3.80
C ASN A 387 12.85 -20.82 5.24
N ASP A 388 11.73 -21.17 5.90
CA ASP A 388 11.74 -21.68 7.29
C ASP A 388 12.55 -22.99 7.40
N LYS A 389 12.52 -23.87 6.38
CA LYS A 389 13.40 -25.06 6.30
C LYS A 389 14.89 -24.69 6.17
N LEU A 390 15.24 -23.56 5.56
CA LEU A 390 16.62 -23.10 5.36
C LEU A 390 17.18 -22.25 6.52
N LEU A 391 16.36 -21.81 7.48
CA LEU A 391 16.79 -20.98 8.63
C LEU A 391 17.90 -21.62 9.48
N HIS A 392 18.01 -22.95 9.50
CA HIS A 392 19.05 -23.66 10.26
C HIS A 392 20.48 -23.44 9.70
N ILE A 393 20.60 -22.99 8.44
CA ILE A 393 21.87 -22.79 7.75
C ILE A 393 22.50 -21.46 8.19
N LYS A 394 23.52 -21.52 9.05
CA LYS A 394 24.10 -20.34 9.72
C LYS A 394 24.95 -19.41 8.83
N ILE A 395 25.43 -19.88 7.68
CA ILE A 395 26.31 -19.15 6.75
C ILE A 395 25.75 -19.33 5.32
N PRO A 396 25.67 -18.30 4.46
CA PRO A 396 26.05 -16.90 4.68
C PRO A 396 25.18 -16.19 5.73
N LYS A 397 25.72 -15.13 6.35
CA LYS A 397 24.95 -14.23 7.22
C LYS A 397 24.25 -13.19 6.34
N ILE A 398 22.97 -12.96 6.59
CA ILE A 398 22.12 -12.02 5.86
C ILE A 398 21.71 -10.91 6.82
N SER A 399 21.70 -9.67 6.33
CA SER A 399 21.15 -8.49 7.00
C SER A 399 20.18 -7.75 6.07
N VAL A 400 19.22 -7.04 6.64
CA VAL A 400 18.38 -6.07 5.91
C VAL A 400 18.89 -4.68 6.26
N HIS A 401 19.11 -3.83 5.27
CA HIS A 401 19.59 -2.46 5.47
C HIS A 401 18.62 -1.66 6.37
N ASP A 402 19.12 -0.87 7.32
CA ASP A 402 18.29 -0.26 8.38
C ASP A 402 17.10 0.56 7.85
N GLN A 403 17.32 1.28 6.75
CA GLN A 403 16.28 2.09 6.07
C GLN A 403 15.16 1.23 5.41
N HIS A 404 15.34 -0.09 5.30
CA HIS A 404 14.41 -1.03 4.66
C HIS A 404 13.69 -1.96 5.65
N SER A 405 13.81 -1.68 6.94
CA SER A 405 13.38 -2.51 8.09
C SER A 405 11.88 -2.86 8.21
N LYS A 406 11.02 -2.54 7.21
CA LYS A 406 9.58 -2.87 7.17
C LYS A 406 9.30 -4.33 7.57
N TYR A 407 10.07 -5.26 7.02
CA TYR A 407 9.85 -6.71 7.20
C TYR A 407 10.67 -7.31 8.36
N ASN A 408 11.40 -6.50 9.13
CA ASN A 408 12.19 -6.99 10.27
C ASN A 408 11.31 -7.31 11.48
N SER A 409 10.16 -6.64 11.61
CA SER A 409 9.21 -6.80 12.73
C SER A 409 7.85 -7.40 12.32
N GLN A 410 7.56 -7.47 11.03
CA GLN A 410 6.29 -7.98 10.48
C GLN A 410 6.56 -8.92 9.30
N ARG A 411 6.14 -10.18 9.42
CA ARG A 411 5.95 -11.05 8.25
C ARG A 411 4.66 -10.62 7.55
N ILE A 412 4.71 -10.44 6.22
CA ILE A 412 3.56 -10.04 5.41
C ILE A 412 3.58 -10.94 4.16
N ASP A 413 3.22 -12.20 4.38
CA ASP A 413 3.13 -13.21 3.32
C ASP A 413 2.17 -12.72 2.22
N HIS A 414 2.53 -12.93 0.95
CA HIS A 414 1.75 -12.48 -0.22
C HIS A 414 1.63 -10.95 -0.37
N GLU A 415 2.67 -10.23 0.07
CA GLU A 415 3.02 -8.91 -0.48
C GLU A 415 4.31 -9.07 -1.29
N ALA A 416 4.35 -8.61 -2.54
CA ALA A 416 5.47 -8.90 -3.46
C ALA A 416 6.84 -8.40 -2.90
N GLY A 417 6.85 -7.26 -2.18
CA GLY A 417 8.04 -6.76 -1.50
C GLY A 417 8.59 -7.70 -0.40
N TYR A 418 7.75 -8.56 0.18
CA TYR A 418 8.14 -9.60 1.13
C TYR A 418 8.52 -10.91 0.42
N ASP A 419 7.74 -11.34 -0.57
CA ASP A 419 8.00 -12.61 -1.27
C ASP A 419 9.26 -12.50 -2.16
N SER A 420 9.60 -11.32 -2.68
CA SER A 420 10.93 -11.04 -3.29
C SER A 420 12.09 -11.07 -2.28
N LEU A 421 11.85 -10.69 -1.01
CA LEU A 421 12.84 -10.75 0.07
C LEU A 421 13.07 -12.20 0.52
N LEU A 422 12.01 -12.99 0.69
CA LEU A 422 12.08 -14.43 0.95
C LEU A 422 12.85 -15.14 -0.17
N THR A 423 12.53 -14.83 -1.44
CA THR A 423 13.20 -15.38 -2.61
C THR A 423 14.71 -15.08 -2.62
N ALA A 424 15.11 -13.86 -2.23
CA ALA A 424 16.53 -13.50 -2.08
C ALA A 424 17.23 -14.31 -0.97
N GLN A 425 16.57 -14.50 0.18
CA GLN A 425 17.09 -15.32 1.28
C GLN A 425 17.26 -16.79 0.86
N ILE A 426 16.24 -17.37 0.24
CA ILE A 426 16.23 -18.75 -0.27
C ILE A 426 17.38 -18.97 -1.28
N PHE A 427 17.57 -18.04 -2.22
CA PHE A 427 18.65 -18.12 -3.19
C PHE A 427 20.03 -18.19 -2.52
N ILE A 428 20.33 -17.25 -1.60
CA ILE A 428 21.61 -17.20 -0.86
C ILE A 428 21.86 -18.49 -0.05
N LYS A 429 20.82 -19.07 0.55
CA LYS A 429 20.95 -20.31 1.34
C LYS A 429 21.10 -21.56 0.47
N LEU A 430 20.32 -21.68 -0.60
CA LEU A 430 20.41 -22.81 -1.52
C LEU A 430 21.73 -22.82 -2.32
N SER A 431 22.24 -21.65 -2.74
CA SER A 431 23.54 -21.59 -3.45
C SER A 431 24.70 -22.09 -2.57
N ALA A 432 24.66 -21.81 -1.26
CA ALA A 432 25.63 -22.36 -0.31
C ALA A 432 25.42 -23.87 -0.08
N GLN A 433 24.19 -24.31 0.20
CA GLN A 433 23.88 -25.72 0.47
C GLN A 433 24.21 -26.65 -0.72
N LEU A 434 23.87 -26.24 -1.94
CA LEU A 434 24.12 -27.02 -3.16
C LEU A 434 25.62 -27.07 -3.51
N ARG A 435 26.41 -26.08 -3.10
CA ARG A 435 27.89 -26.11 -3.22
C ARG A 435 28.51 -27.07 -2.21
N ASP A 436 28.13 -26.97 -0.93
CA ASP A 436 28.71 -27.81 0.14
C ASP A 436 28.26 -29.28 0.07
N GLY A 437 27.13 -29.59 -0.58
CA GLY A 437 26.57 -30.94 -0.71
C GLY A 437 26.52 -31.56 -2.11
N GLY A 438 26.93 -30.85 -3.17
CA GLY A 438 26.45 -31.13 -4.54
C GLY A 438 27.46 -31.22 -5.69
N ILE A 439 28.77 -31.40 -5.44
CA ILE A 439 29.76 -31.75 -6.50
C ILE A 439 30.57 -33.00 -6.12
N SER A 440 29.86 -34.07 -5.75
CA SER A 440 30.45 -35.34 -5.26
C SER A 440 30.03 -36.58 -6.05
N LYS A 441 29.58 -36.40 -7.31
CA LYS A 441 29.27 -37.49 -8.26
C LYS A 441 29.57 -37.10 -9.71
N LEU A 442 30.86 -37.09 -10.09
CA LEU A 442 31.36 -37.49 -11.43
C LEU A 442 32.89 -37.38 -11.51
N ARG A 443 33.59 -38.41 -11.01
CA ARG A 443 34.92 -38.75 -11.49
C ARG A 443 35.15 -40.23 -11.26
N GLU A 444 35.06 -41.02 -12.33
CA GLU A 444 35.41 -42.44 -12.27
C GLU A 444 36.93 -42.58 -12.04
N PRO A 445 37.39 -43.60 -11.29
CA PRO A 445 38.82 -43.78 -11.07
C PRO A 445 39.51 -44.24 -12.36
N ALA A 446 40.46 -43.46 -12.85
CA ALA A 446 41.41 -43.97 -13.85
C ALA A 446 42.37 -44.94 -13.15
N GLU A 447 42.35 -46.21 -13.56
CA GLU A 447 43.35 -47.18 -13.13
C GLU A 447 44.75 -46.79 -13.63
N LEU A 448 45.80 -47.10 -12.84
CA LEU A 448 46.97 -47.89 -13.27
C LEU A 448 48.06 -47.97 -12.17
N LYS A 449 48.26 -49.18 -11.62
CA LYS A 449 49.52 -49.79 -11.13
C LYS A 449 50.40 -49.07 -10.08
N GLY A 450 50.71 -49.77 -8.98
CA GLY A 450 51.92 -49.52 -8.17
C GLY A 450 51.84 -49.97 -6.70
N GLN A 451 52.42 -51.13 -6.38
CA GLN A 451 52.72 -51.64 -5.03
C GLN A 451 54.26 -51.57 -4.80
N PRO A 452 54.83 -51.79 -3.59
CA PRO A 452 54.23 -51.99 -2.25
C PRO A 452 54.97 -51.23 -1.09
N ASP A 453 54.55 -51.52 0.16
CA ASP A 453 55.29 -51.39 1.46
C ASP A 453 55.76 -49.98 1.94
N THR A 454 56.08 -49.69 3.22
CA THR A 454 56.31 -50.52 4.44
C THR A 454 55.66 -49.93 5.72
N THR A 455 55.10 -50.80 6.58
CA THR A 455 55.15 -50.84 8.08
C THR A 455 54.95 -49.61 9.00
N ASP A 456 54.17 -49.88 10.05
CA ASP A 456 54.37 -49.53 11.47
C ASP A 456 53.88 -48.21 12.11
N SER A 457 52.82 -48.42 12.88
CA SER A 457 52.38 -47.71 14.10
C SER A 457 53.48 -47.42 15.14
N ASN A 458 53.37 -46.29 15.84
CA ASN A 458 52.79 -46.25 17.20
C ASN A 458 52.67 -44.82 17.78
N ALA A 459 51.94 -44.68 18.90
CA ALA A 459 51.78 -43.43 19.64
C ALA A 459 52.65 -43.39 20.92
N THR A 460 52.88 -42.19 21.50
CA THR A 460 52.63 -41.83 22.93
C THR A 460 53.31 -40.51 23.35
N THR A 461 52.49 -39.46 23.50
CA THR A 461 52.32 -38.49 24.61
C THR A 461 53.47 -38.05 25.57
N LEU A 462 53.38 -36.77 26.02
CA LEU A 462 54.05 -36.07 27.16
C LEU A 462 55.52 -35.63 26.91
N THR A 463 56.04 -34.47 27.35
CA THR A 463 55.92 -33.75 28.64
C THR A 463 56.19 -32.22 28.52
N VAL A 464 56.19 -31.48 29.65
CA VAL A 464 56.56 -30.05 29.80
C VAL A 464 57.68 -29.92 30.85
N PRO A 465 58.64 -28.98 30.70
CA PRO A 465 59.07 -28.14 31.83
C PRO A 465 59.35 -26.66 31.45
N GLU A 466 59.94 -25.89 32.40
CA GLU A 466 59.81 -24.43 32.57
C GLU A 466 61.17 -23.73 32.85
N SER A 467 61.29 -22.40 32.62
CA SER A 467 61.86 -21.39 33.59
C SER A 467 62.74 -20.20 33.09
N LEU A 468 62.46 -19.01 33.69
CA LEU A 468 63.38 -17.99 34.31
C LEU A 468 64.15 -16.84 33.57
N ARG A 469 64.07 -15.63 34.20
CA ARG A 469 64.92 -14.38 34.13
C ARG A 469 64.84 -13.54 32.83
N GLY A 470 64.89 -12.19 32.79
CA GLY A 470 65.02 -11.03 33.73
C GLY A 470 64.94 -9.68 32.91
N ILE A 471 65.32 -8.44 33.31
CA ILE A 471 65.67 -7.74 34.58
C ILE A 471 65.85 -6.20 34.33
N VAL A 472 65.74 -5.30 35.34
CA VAL A 472 66.15 -3.82 35.38
C VAL A 472 65.35 -2.82 34.47
N GLU A 473 64.59 -1.84 35.00
CA GLU A 473 64.88 -0.41 35.39
C GLU A 473 65.15 0.59 34.21
N LYS A 474 64.92 1.93 34.25
CA LYS A 474 64.64 2.89 35.36
C LYS A 474 63.77 4.13 34.95
N GLU A 475 63.65 5.12 35.84
CA GLU A 475 62.80 6.34 35.90
C GLU A 475 63.20 7.45 34.85
N SER A 476 62.59 8.65 34.70
CA SER A 476 61.86 9.53 35.64
C SER A 476 60.95 10.62 35.00
N ALA A 477 60.20 11.30 35.89
CA ALA A 477 59.40 12.55 35.83
C ALA A 477 60.10 13.79 35.18
N THR A 478 59.52 15.00 34.99
CA THR A 478 58.40 15.80 35.61
C THR A 478 57.95 16.89 34.57
N ARG A 479 57.09 17.94 34.69
CA ARG A 479 56.26 18.65 35.72
C ARG A 479 55.08 19.42 35.03
N LYS A 480 54.15 19.98 35.84
CA LYS A 480 53.03 20.91 35.52
C LYS A 480 53.45 22.36 35.17
N GLU A 481 52.62 23.13 34.45
CA GLU A 481 51.76 24.23 34.99
C GLU A 481 50.88 24.88 33.88
N ALA A 482 50.00 25.86 34.21
CA ALA A 482 48.94 26.39 33.31
C ALA A 482 48.47 27.81 33.65
N PHE A 483 47.95 28.62 32.68
CA PHE A 483 47.09 29.80 32.98
C PHE A 483 46.31 30.43 31.79
N LYS A 484 45.07 30.85 32.10
CA LYS A 484 44.28 32.04 31.65
C LYS A 484 44.00 32.42 30.17
N THR A 485 42.78 32.10 29.73
CA THR A 485 41.64 33.01 29.40
C THR A 485 41.82 34.40 28.73
N SER A 486 41.12 34.62 27.60
CA SER A 486 40.18 35.75 27.32
C SER A 486 39.59 35.54 25.89
N THR A 487 38.29 35.53 25.53
CA THR A 487 37.00 36.18 25.88
C THR A 487 36.53 37.25 24.87
N SER A 488 35.65 36.84 23.94
CA SER A 488 34.52 37.64 23.41
C SER A 488 33.53 36.62 22.80
N THR A 489 32.29 36.42 23.26
CA THR A 489 31.10 37.31 23.36
C THR A 489 30.77 38.03 22.04
N LYS A 490 29.51 38.09 21.57
CA LYS A 490 28.22 38.00 22.28
C LYS A 490 27.14 37.12 21.59
N LEU A 491 26.24 36.57 22.42
CA LEU A 491 24.77 36.35 22.30
C LEU A 491 24.13 36.10 20.90
N GLY A 492 23.13 35.22 20.71
CA GLY A 492 22.17 34.61 21.66
C GLY A 492 20.90 35.48 21.83
N THR A 493 19.69 34.97 22.12
CA THR A 493 19.10 33.62 22.26
C THR A 493 17.62 33.73 21.73
N ARG A 494 16.57 32.94 22.01
CA ARG A 494 16.22 31.87 22.97
C ARG A 494 14.91 31.17 22.50
N PHE A 495 14.82 29.83 22.54
CA PHE A 495 13.81 29.06 23.30
C PHE A 495 13.95 27.55 23.09
N ASP A 496 13.91 26.81 24.20
CA ASP A 496 14.08 25.35 24.29
C ASP A 496 13.45 24.87 25.63
N ALA A 497 13.37 23.55 25.85
CA ALA A 497 12.73 22.85 26.99
C ALA A 497 11.18 22.89 27.00
N LEU A 498 10.46 21.90 27.55
CA LEU A 498 10.78 20.77 28.46
C LEU A 498 10.37 19.42 27.79
N GLU A 499 11.20 18.38 27.70
CA GLU A 499 11.79 17.47 28.73
C GLU A 499 10.91 16.24 29.11
N VAL A 500 11.51 15.05 28.96
CA VAL A 500 11.24 13.80 29.71
C VAL A 500 12.61 13.12 29.94
N GLU A 501 12.76 12.40 31.05
CA GLU A 501 14.05 12.15 31.71
C GLU A 501 14.89 10.97 31.15
N GLU A 502 16.23 11.10 31.18
CA GLU A 502 17.17 9.98 31.13
C GLU A 502 17.66 9.63 32.55
N ILE A 503 17.57 8.35 32.96
CA ILE A 503 18.26 7.85 34.16
C ILE A 503 19.63 7.30 33.74
N ASN A 504 20.66 8.09 34.02
CA ASN A 504 22.05 7.80 33.70
C ASN A 504 22.66 6.76 34.69
N ASN A 505 23.49 5.85 34.18
CA ASN A 505 24.46 5.14 35.01
C ASN A 505 25.76 4.91 34.23
N GLN A 506 26.87 5.37 34.82
CA GLN A 506 28.20 5.39 34.20
C GLN A 506 28.84 3.99 34.22
N PHE A 507 29.77 3.71 33.29
CA PHE A 507 31.17 3.45 33.68
C PHE A 507 32.16 3.41 32.50
N GLY A 508 33.34 4.02 32.72
CA GLY A 508 34.65 3.49 32.31
C GLY A 508 34.93 3.21 30.83
N SER A 509 35.57 4.18 30.15
CA SER A 509 36.38 3.86 28.97
C SER A 509 37.62 3.04 29.38
N MET A 510 37.78 1.84 28.82
CA MET A 510 39.02 1.08 28.84
C MET A 510 39.30 0.49 27.45
N ALA A 511 40.53 0.68 26.97
CA ALA A 511 40.97 0.09 25.71
C ALA A 511 41.15 -1.44 25.86
N LEU A 512 40.29 -2.22 25.20
CA LEU A 512 40.47 -3.66 25.13
C LEU A 512 41.49 -4.04 24.04
N LYS A 513 42.51 -4.80 24.43
CA LYS A 513 43.58 -5.27 23.53
C LYS A 513 42.99 -6.16 22.42
N SER A 514 43.53 -6.07 21.22
CA SER A 514 43.12 -6.88 20.07
C SER A 514 43.38 -8.38 20.32
N ARG A 515 42.33 -9.13 20.66
CA ARG A 515 42.34 -10.59 20.50
C ARG A 515 42.22 -10.91 19.01
N LYS A 516 43.34 -11.25 18.36
CA LYS A 516 43.32 -11.90 17.04
C LYS A 516 42.62 -13.26 17.21
N SER A 517 41.34 -13.35 16.84
CA SER A 517 40.66 -14.64 16.69
C SER A 517 41.09 -15.27 15.36
N SER A 518 41.26 -16.59 15.35
CA SER A 518 41.66 -17.33 14.15
C SER A 518 40.63 -17.29 13.01
N SER A 519 39.45 -16.70 13.24
CA SER A 519 38.32 -16.67 12.31
C SER A 519 38.40 -15.62 11.20
N SER A 520 39.19 -14.55 11.38
CA SER A 520 39.24 -13.45 10.40
C SER A 520 39.87 -13.89 9.08
N VAL A 521 41.01 -14.58 9.14
CA VAL A 521 41.79 -14.97 7.94
C VAL A 521 41.03 -15.94 7.04
N ASP A 522 40.27 -16.88 7.62
CA ASP A 522 39.46 -17.84 6.85
C ASP A 522 38.27 -17.17 6.16
N ILE A 523 37.64 -16.16 6.76
CA ILE A 523 36.53 -15.42 6.12
C ILE A 523 37.06 -14.63 4.92
N THR A 524 38.16 -13.88 5.08
CA THR A 524 38.75 -13.11 3.97
C THR A 524 39.25 -14.03 2.84
N ARG A 525 39.84 -15.19 3.16
CA ARG A 525 40.17 -16.23 2.15
C ARG A 525 38.95 -16.75 1.43
N ARG A 526 37.88 -17.11 2.15
CA ARG A 526 36.64 -17.63 1.57
C ARG A 526 36.00 -16.65 0.60
N VAL A 527 35.94 -15.37 0.96
CA VAL A 527 35.43 -14.33 0.05
C VAL A 527 36.32 -14.16 -1.18
N ALA A 528 37.65 -14.10 -1.01
CA ALA A 528 38.58 -13.99 -2.14
C ALA A 528 38.44 -15.17 -3.14
N ASN A 529 38.16 -16.37 -2.63
CA ASN A 529 37.91 -17.57 -3.44
C ASN A 529 36.50 -17.62 -4.08
N GLY A 530 35.54 -16.80 -3.63
CA GLY A 530 34.15 -16.80 -4.11
C GLY A 530 33.21 -17.77 -3.39
N ASP A 531 33.45 -18.05 -2.11
CA ASP A 531 32.74 -19.09 -1.34
C ASP A 531 31.37 -18.70 -0.75
N LEU A 532 30.77 -17.57 -1.17
CA LEU A 532 29.45 -17.10 -0.66
C LEU A 532 28.33 -17.18 -1.70
N ILE A 533 28.56 -16.65 -2.91
CA ILE A 533 27.78 -16.92 -4.13
C ILE A 533 28.78 -17.35 -5.20
N PRO A 534 28.51 -18.44 -5.97
CA PRO A 534 29.40 -18.88 -7.04
C PRO A 534 29.69 -17.75 -8.03
N ARG A 535 30.98 -17.48 -8.31
CA ARG A 535 31.41 -16.50 -9.32
C ARG A 535 30.87 -16.89 -10.71
N ARG A 536 30.71 -15.92 -11.63
CA ARG A 536 29.93 -16.07 -12.90
C ARG A 536 30.44 -17.19 -13.84
N ASP A 537 31.68 -17.60 -13.66
CA ASP A 537 32.41 -18.66 -14.35
C ASP A 537 32.21 -20.07 -13.75
N ALA A 538 31.65 -20.18 -12.55
CA ALA A 538 31.45 -21.45 -11.86
C ALA A 538 30.41 -22.37 -12.53
N GLU A 539 30.66 -23.68 -12.52
CA GLU A 539 29.80 -24.68 -13.18
C GLU A 539 28.34 -24.71 -12.68
N PHE A 540 28.11 -24.25 -11.45
CA PHE A 540 26.80 -23.99 -10.88
C PHE A 540 25.86 -23.24 -11.86
N TRP A 541 26.36 -22.24 -12.56
CA TRP A 541 25.56 -21.45 -13.52
C TRP A 541 25.20 -22.22 -14.79
N LYS A 542 25.97 -23.25 -15.17
CA LYS A 542 25.65 -24.15 -16.30
C LYS A 542 24.48 -25.08 -15.96
N VAL A 543 24.38 -25.49 -14.69
CA VAL A 543 23.35 -26.43 -14.18
C VAL A 543 22.03 -25.71 -13.91
N TYR A 544 22.08 -24.60 -13.16
CA TYR A 544 20.89 -23.93 -12.63
C TYR A 544 20.54 -22.60 -13.32
N GLY A 545 21.53 -21.92 -13.92
CA GLY A 545 21.33 -20.64 -14.59
C GLY A 545 20.59 -20.80 -15.92
N ASN A 546 19.74 -19.81 -16.23
CA ASN A 546 18.91 -19.78 -17.44
C ASN A 546 17.98 -21.00 -17.61
N LYS A 547 17.64 -21.70 -16.51
CA LYS A 547 16.69 -22.83 -16.47
C LYS A 547 15.31 -22.43 -15.95
N LEU A 548 14.64 -21.50 -16.64
CA LEU A 548 13.21 -21.26 -16.40
C LEU A 548 12.42 -22.54 -16.74
N ARG A 549 11.54 -23.01 -15.85
CA ARG A 549 10.81 -24.28 -16.01
C ARG A 549 9.35 -24.03 -16.42
N PRO A 550 8.93 -24.22 -17.68
CA PRO A 550 7.56 -23.92 -18.11
C PRO A 550 6.55 -25.05 -17.76
N SER A 551 6.57 -25.53 -16.51
CA SER A 551 5.74 -26.61 -15.92
C SER A 551 5.38 -27.81 -16.82
N ILE A 552 6.27 -28.24 -17.71
CA ILE A 552 6.11 -29.46 -18.51
C ILE A 552 7.26 -30.42 -18.16
N ALA A 553 6.98 -31.71 -18.22
CA ALA A 553 7.76 -32.74 -17.53
C ALA A 553 9.18 -32.92 -18.10
N ASP A 554 10.17 -32.86 -17.21
CA ASP A 554 11.38 -33.66 -17.36
C ASP A 554 11.00 -35.13 -17.03
N PRO A 555 11.34 -36.12 -17.88
CA PRO A 555 11.01 -37.53 -17.64
C PRO A 555 11.63 -38.11 -16.36
N LYS A 556 12.56 -37.42 -15.70
CA LYS A 556 13.11 -37.79 -14.38
C LYS A 556 12.16 -37.54 -13.21
N VAL A 557 11.07 -36.78 -13.38
CA VAL A 557 10.18 -36.34 -12.28
C VAL A 557 8.90 -37.19 -12.23
N CYS A 558 8.51 -37.67 -11.04
CA CYS A 558 7.36 -38.57 -10.90
C CYS A 558 6.00 -37.89 -11.14
N ARG A 559 5.02 -38.68 -11.59
CA ARG A 559 3.68 -38.24 -12.03
C ARG A 559 2.92 -37.38 -11.00
N SER A 560 2.98 -37.73 -9.71
CA SER A 560 2.36 -36.96 -8.61
C SER A 560 2.92 -35.53 -8.49
N CYS A 561 4.22 -35.34 -8.76
CA CYS A 561 4.82 -34.02 -8.80
C CYS A 561 4.44 -33.24 -10.08
N GLN A 562 4.26 -33.92 -11.21
CA GLN A 562 3.79 -33.31 -12.45
C GLN A 562 2.37 -32.76 -12.30
N GLU A 563 1.44 -33.57 -11.78
CA GLU A 563 0.03 -33.21 -11.58
C GLU A 563 -0.16 -32.02 -10.61
N THR A 564 0.80 -31.77 -9.72
CA THR A 564 0.75 -30.63 -8.78
C THR A 564 1.33 -29.33 -9.39
N LEU A 565 2.17 -29.39 -10.43
CA LEU A 565 2.84 -28.23 -11.05
C LEU A 565 1.96 -27.44 -12.05
N VAL A 566 0.75 -27.93 -12.33
CA VAL A 566 -0.18 -27.37 -13.32
C VAL A 566 -1.11 -26.31 -12.73
N ARG A 567 -1.50 -26.44 -11.46
CA ARG A 567 -2.39 -25.48 -10.78
C ARG A 567 -1.57 -24.28 -10.29
N ARG A 568 -1.94 -23.08 -10.74
CA ARG A 568 -1.33 -21.80 -10.32
C ARG A 568 -2.32 -20.98 -9.49
N ASN A 569 -1.80 -20.33 -8.45
CA ASN A 569 -2.49 -19.32 -7.66
C ASN A 569 -2.16 -17.92 -8.23
N TYR A 570 -2.79 -16.87 -7.68
CA TYR A 570 -2.71 -15.49 -8.22
C TYR A 570 -1.42 -14.73 -7.90
N SER A 571 -0.60 -15.25 -6.99
CA SER A 571 0.77 -14.81 -6.66
C SER A 571 1.79 -15.85 -7.13
N SER A 572 3.01 -15.45 -7.49
CA SER A 572 4.06 -16.36 -8.02
C SER A 572 4.50 -17.44 -7.01
N ALA A 573 4.43 -17.08 -5.72
CA ALA A 573 5.00 -17.80 -4.58
C ALA A 573 4.04 -18.79 -3.90
N ALA A 574 2.72 -18.62 -4.10
CA ALA A 574 1.69 -19.32 -3.34
C ALA A 574 1.46 -20.78 -3.80
N ALA A 575 1.44 -21.70 -2.84
CA ALA A 575 1.03 -23.09 -3.02
C ALA A 575 -0.40 -23.31 -2.45
N GLN A 576 -1.11 -24.34 -2.91
CA GLN A 576 -2.44 -24.66 -2.39
C GLN A 576 -2.34 -25.36 -1.01
N PRO A 577 -3.15 -24.99 0.00
CA PRO A 577 -3.35 -25.84 1.16
C PRO A 577 -4.01 -27.15 0.74
N SER A 578 -3.58 -28.27 1.32
CA SER A 578 -4.05 -29.60 0.92
C SER A 578 -5.46 -29.88 1.43
N SER A 579 -6.42 -30.01 0.51
CA SER A 579 -7.68 -30.68 0.80
C SER A 579 -7.42 -32.16 1.09
N GLU A 580 -7.58 -32.59 2.34
CA GLU A 580 -7.37 -33.99 2.72
C GLU A 580 -8.45 -34.89 2.12
N SER A 581 -8.06 -35.78 1.22
CA SER A 581 -8.91 -36.85 0.70
C SER A 581 -8.95 -38.00 1.70
N THR A 582 -10.14 -38.35 2.19
CA THR A 582 -10.34 -39.38 3.21
C THR A 582 -9.76 -40.73 2.80
N SER A 583 -8.71 -41.21 3.49
CA SER A 583 -8.24 -42.59 3.41
C SER A 583 -7.99 -43.14 4.81
N THR A 584 -8.68 -44.22 5.15
CA THR A 584 -8.68 -44.84 6.48
C THR A 584 -7.39 -45.60 6.77
N ALA A 585 -6.45 -44.95 7.46
CA ALA A 585 -5.25 -45.58 8.01
C ALA A 585 -5.39 -45.77 9.53
N THR A 586 -5.57 -47.00 9.99
CA THR A 586 -5.68 -47.36 11.41
C THR A 586 -4.32 -47.30 12.12
N THR A 587 -4.01 -46.16 12.75
CA THR A 587 -2.84 -46.03 13.64
C THR A 587 -3.23 -46.14 15.11
N THR A 588 -2.92 -47.27 15.73
CA THR A 588 -3.12 -47.51 17.17
C THR A 588 -2.10 -46.75 18.02
N PHE A 589 -2.57 -45.78 18.82
CA PHE A 589 -1.75 -45.07 19.82
C PHE A 589 -2.36 -45.14 21.22
N PRO A 590 -1.95 -46.11 22.06
CA PRO A 590 -2.44 -46.22 23.44
C PRO A 590 -1.60 -45.37 24.41
N VAL A 591 -1.95 -44.09 24.57
CA VAL A 591 -1.56 -43.30 25.75
C VAL A 591 -2.74 -42.46 26.20
N VAL A 592 -3.51 -42.96 27.18
CA VAL A 592 -4.63 -42.22 27.78
C VAL A 592 -4.06 -41.08 28.63
N LYS A 593 -3.95 -39.89 28.03
CA LYS A 593 -3.75 -38.64 28.77
C LYS A 593 -5.13 -38.08 29.12
N PRO A 594 -5.36 -37.61 30.36
CA PRO A 594 -6.68 -37.14 30.78
C PRO A 594 -7.08 -35.89 29.98
N VAL A 595 -8.34 -35.86 29.55
CA VAL A 595 -8.83 -35.00 28.47
C VAL A 595 -9.45 -33.71 29.02
N TYR A 596 -9.19 -32.57 28.38
CA TYR A 596 -9.93 -31.35 28.65
C TYR A 596 -11.20 -31.31 27.80
N THR A 597 -12.36 -31.14 28.42
CA THR A 597 -13.60 -30.90 27.68
C THR A 597 -13.54 -29.53 27.03
N ILE A 598 -13.64 -29.49 25.71
CA ILE A 598 -13.62 -28.23 24.94
C ILE A 598 -15.08 -27.75 24.81
N ASN A 599 -15.34 -26.53 25.24
CA ASN A 599 -16.64 -25.89 25.13
C ASN A 599 -16.58 -24.70 24.15
N ALA A 600 -17.59 -24.57 23.28
CA ALA A 600 -17.84 -23.33 22.55
C ALA A 600 -18.74 -22.43 23.41
N GLY A 601 -18.26 -21.22 23.69
CA GLY A 601 -19.02 -20.17 24.35
C GLY A 601 -19.39 -19.03 23.40
N VAL A 602 -20.42 -18.27 23.74
CA VAL A 602 -20.92 -17.17 22.90
C VAL A 602 -20.98 -15.87 23.69
N ALA A 603 -20.13 -14.91 23.33
CA ALA A 603 -20.22 -13.53 23.77
C ALA A 603 -21.18 -12.77 22.83
N LEU A 604 -22.49 -13.04 22.96
CA LEU A 604 -23.52 -12.32 22.22
C LEU A 604 -23.69 -10.90 22.77
N SER A 605 -23.65 -9.91 21.88
CA SER A 605 -23.61 -8.49 22.22
C SER A 605 -24.59 -7.64 21.40
N ARG A 606 -25.34 -6.75 22.04
CA ARG A 606 -26.10 -5.67 21.39
C ARG A 606 -25.28 -4.39 21.47
N PRO A 607 -24.66 -3.90 20.38
CA PRO A 607 -23.79 -2.71 20.40
C PRO A 607 -24.57 -1.42 20.73
N PRO A 608 -23.91 -0.30 21.11
CA PRO A 608 -24.59 0.97 21.32
C PRO A 608 -25.41 1.37 20.10
N GLN A 609 -26.67 1.75 20.32
CA GLN A 609 -27.58 2.25 19.30
C GLN A 609 -27.49 3.77 19.16
N ILE A 610 -27.00 4.46 20.19
CA ILE A 610 -26.80 5.92 20.20
C ILE A 610 -25.37 6.29 20.64
N THR A 611 -24.98 7.52 20.28
CA THR A 611 -23.73 8.17 20.71
C THR A 611 -23.65 8.24 22.24
N ARG A 612 -22.42 8.36 22.79
CA ARG A 612 -22.26 8.75 24.20
C ARG A 612 -22.74 10.18 24.42
N ASP A 613 -23.09 10.48 25.66
CA ASP A 613 -23.13 11.86 26.12
C ASP A 613 -21.75 12.52 25.97
N LEU A 614 -21.76 13.83 25.73
CA LEU A 614 -20.55 14.64 25.67
C LEU A 614 -20.14 15.05 27.09
N SER A 615 -18.83 15.03 27.37
CA SER A 615 -18.30 15.62 28.60
C SER A 615 -18.51 17.13 28.62
N GLN A 616 -18.54 17.73 29.82
CA GLN A 616 -18.69 19.18 29.98
C GLN A 616 -17.64 19.97 29.18
N PHE A 617 -16.39 19.47 29.15
CA PHE A 617 -15.33 20.07 28.35
C PHE A 617 -15.61 20.00 26.84
N GLU A 618 -16.11 18.88 26.31
CA GLU A 618 -16.45 18.76 24.90
C GLU A 618 -17.63 19.65 24.50
N LYS A 619 -18.67 19.75 25.36
CA LYS A 619 -19.80 20.67 25.16
C LYS A 619 -19.31 22.10 24.99
N ALA A 620 -18.49 22.57 25.94
CA ALA A 620 -17.89 23.91 25.91
C ALA A 620 -16.93 24.10 24.72
N TYR A 621 -16.05 23.14 24.44
CA TYR A 621 -15.08 23.21 23.35
C TYR A 621 -15.74 23.29 21.98
N TYR A 622 -16.73 22.43 21.69
CA TYR A 622 -17.45 22.50 20.42
C TYR A 622 -18.21 23.82 20.27
N PHE A 623 -18.83 24.33 21.33
CA PHE A 623 -19.52 25.62 21.28
C PHE A 623 -18.55 26.80 21.02
N TYR A 624 -17.40 26.81 21.71
CA TYR A 624 -16.31 27.78 21.48
C TYR A 624 -15.83 27.74 20.02
N GLN A 625 -15.55 26.55 19.48
CA GLN A 625 -15.12 26.37 18.09
C GLN A 625 -16.19 26.82 17.08
N LYS A 626 -17.49 26.63 17.35
CA LYS A 626 -18.56 27.16 16.49
C LYS A 626 -18.54 28.68 16.42
N ARG A 627 -18.38 29.39 17.54
CA ARG A 627 -18.30 30.86 17.56
C ARG A 627 -16.99 31.39 16.96
N LEU A 628 -15.86 30.73 17.21
CA LEU A 628 -14.60 31.04 16.53
C LEU A 628 -14.72 30.87 15.00
N ASN A 629 -15.42 29.82 14.54
CA ASN A 629 -15.72 29.63 13.13
C ASN A 629 -16.61 30.74 12.55
N GLU A 630 -17.64 31.22 13.28
CA GLU A 630 -18.47 32.38 12.87
C GLU A 630 -17.63 33.66 12.66
N ARG A 631 -16.49 33.81 13.35
CA ARG A 631 -15.52 34.92 13.16
C ARG A 631 -14.59 34.77 11.96
N LEU A 632 -14.31 33.53 11.53
CA LEU A 632 -13.32 33.21 10.50
C LEU A 632 -13.94 32.80 9.15
N ALA A 633 -15.19 32.34 9.16
CA ALA A 633 -15.92 31.93 7.96
C ALA A 633 -16.40 33.15 7.14
N LEU A 634 -16.57 32.93 5.84
CA LEU A 634 -17.16 33.94 4.95
C LEU A 634 -18.64 34.20 5.32
N PRO A 635 -19.13 35.46 5.25
CA PRO A 635 -20.52 35.78 5.57
C PRO A 635 -21.54 34.94 4.80
N PHE A 636 -22.58 34.44 5.48
CA PHE A 636 -23.61 33.59 4.88
C PHE A 636 -24.31 34.27 3.68
N THR A 637 -24.09 33.72 2.49
CA THR A 637 -24.53 34.27 1.20
C THR A 637 -26.01 33.99 0.92
N LYS A 638 -26.91 34.62 1.71
CA LYS A 638 -28.37 34.40 1.67
C LYS A 638 -28.97 34.22 0.27
N TYR A 639 -28.58 35.05 -0.72
CA TYR A 639 -29.13 35.01 -2.09
C TYR A 639 -28.81 33.74 -2.89
N PHE A 640 -27.87 32.91 -2.45
CA PHE A 640 -27.59 31.59 -3.02
C PHE A 640 -28.67 30.57 -2.64
N TYR A 641 -29.25 30.70 -1.45
CA TYR A 641 -30.23 29.76 -0.88
C TYR A 641 -31.68 30.27 -0.98
N PHE A 642 -31.89 31.58 -0.78
CA PHE A 642 -33.21 32.18 -0.69
C PHE A 642 -33.42 33.22 -1.81
N LYS A 643 -34.36 32.92 -2.73
CA LYS A 643 -34.78 33.86 -3.79
C LYS A 643 -35.54 35.04 -3.17
N ARG A 644 -35.19 36.26 -3.58
CA ARG A 644 -35.81 37.50 -3.07
C ARG A 644 -37.33 37.48 -3.27
N GLY A 645 -38.08 37.86 -2.23
CA GLY A 645 -39.55 37.97 -2.29
C GLY A 645 -40.30 36.63 -2.27
N THR A 646 -39.64 35.55 -1.85
CA THR A 646 -40.30 34.28 -1.48
C THR A 646 -40.63 34.26 0.01
N PRO A 647 -41.65 33.51 0.47
CA PRO A 647 -41.96 33.40 1.91
C PRO A 647 -40.75 32.98 2.76
N ALA A 648 -39.88 32.12 2.25
CA ALA A 648 -38.64 31.71 2.92
C ALA A 648 -37.60 32.85 3.07
N ASP A 649 -37.52 33.78 2.11
CA ASP A 649 -36.70 34.99 2.22
C ASP A 649 -37.29 35.99 3.24
N GLU A 650 -38.59 35.96 3.50
CA GLU A 650 -39.25 36.82 4.48
C GLU A 650 -39.22 36.24 5.90
N ASP A 651 -39.44 34.94 6.05
CA ASP A 651 -39.20 34.21 7.30
C ASP A 651 -37.74 34.35 7.76
N TRP A 652 -36.78 34.12 6.85
CA TRP A 652 -35.36 34.34 7.15
C TRP A 652 -35.08 35.79 7.58
N LYS A 653 -35.66 36.79 6.90
CA LYS A 653 -35.56 38.21 7.31
C LYS A 653 -36.16 38.50 8.68
N ARG A 654 -37.15 37.74 9.15
CA ARG A 654 -37.69 37.86 10.51
C ARG A 654 -36.71 37.25 11.52
N LYS A 655 -36.43 35.95 11.40
CA LYS A 655 -35.57 35.20 12.32
C LYS A 655 -34.17 35.80 12.48
N ILE A 656 -33.56 36.31 11.41
CA ILE A 656 -32.23 36.94 11.49
C ILE A 656 -32.21 38.22 12.33
N ARG A 657 -33.33 38.94 12.47
CA ARG A 657 -33.44 40.10 13.39
C ARG A 657 -33.48 39.68 14.85
N GLU A 658 -34.01 38.49 15.14
CA GLU A 658 -34.17 37.95 16.49
C GLU A 658 -32.92 37.18 16.95
N ARG A 659 -32.30 36.39 16.06
CA ARG A 659 -31.08 35.60 16.31
C ARG A 659 -29.77 36.38 16.13
N GLN A 660 -29.75 37.42 15.30
CA GLN A 660 -28.57 38.22 14.88
C GLN A 660 -27.48 37.47 14.09
N THR A 661 -27.31 36.15 14.28
CA THR A 661 -26.47 35.27 13.46
C THR A 661 -27.31 34.37 12.52
N PRO A 662 -26.79 34.01 11.32
CA PRO A 662 -27.34 32.94 10.49
C PRO A 662 -27.47 31.59 11.21
N ALA A 663 -26.52 31.27 12.10
CA ALA A 663 -26.50 30.04 12.89
C ALA A 663 -27.66 29.98 13.89
N ARG A 664 -27.96 28.76 14.38
CA ARG A 664 -29.15 28.47 15.21
C ARG A 664 -28.80 27.99 16.62
N ASP A 665 -27.54 27.66 16.84
CA ASP A 665 -27.01 26.80 17.90
C ASP A 665 -25.79 27.40 18.61
N ILE A 666 -25.50 28.69 18.39
CA ILE A 666 -24.41 29.47 19.03
C ILE A 666 -24.92 30.58 19.97
N GLY A 667 -26.22 30.59 20.26
CA GLY A 667 -26.90 31.67 20.97
C GLY A 667 -26.93 32.98 20.18
N LYS A 668 -27.12 34.11 20.87
CA LYS A 668 -27.04 35.46 20.29
C LYS A 668 -25.57 35.90 20.27
N TYR A 669 -24.95 35.83 19.10
CA TYR A 669 -23.58 36.29 18.86
C TYR A 669 -23.48 36.97 17.48
N ASN A 670 -22.58 37.94 17.33
CA ASN A 670 -22.34 38.65 16.07
C ASN A 670 -20.87 39.03 15.93
N ALA A 671 -20.16 38.28 15.09
CA ALA A 671 -18.73 38.44 14.79
C ALA A 671 -18.34 39.80 14.18
N TYR A 672 -19.31 40.57 13.67
CA TYR A 672 -19.10 41.86 13.00
C TYR A 672 -19.52 43.06 13.87
N SER A 673 -19.95 42.80 15.12
CA SER A 673 -20.32 43.84 16.10
C SER A 673 -19.09 44.39 16.83
N LYS A 674 -19.27 45.51 17.56
CA LYS A 674 -18.24 46.01 18.49
C LYS A 674 -17.95 45.04 19.63
N ASP A 675 -18.92 44.20 19.96
CA ASP A 675 -18.89 43.23 21.05
C ASP A 675 -18.47 41.83 20.59
N ALA A 676 -17.93 41.71 19.36
CA ALA A 676 -17.44 40.46 18.79
C ALA A 676 -16.29 39.80 19.58
N TRP A 677 -15.66 40.54 20.51
CA TRP A 677 -14.68 40.02 21.47
C TRP A 677 -15.31 39.15 22.57
N ASN A 678 -16.61 39.26 22.78
CA ASN A 678 -17.36 38.52 23.80
C ASN A 678 -17.95 37.23 23.19
N ASP A 679 -17.08 36.38 22.65
CA ASP A 679 -17.45 35.10 22.03
C ASP A 679 -17.40 33.91 22.98
N GLU A 680 -16.70 34.01 24.11
CA GLU A 680 -16.70 32.97 25.14
C GLU A 680 -18.05 32.88 25.90
N LEU A 681 -18.25 31.79 26.64
CA LEU A 681 -19.40 31.60 27.54
C LEU A 681 -18.94 31.61 29.00
N LEU A 682 -19.81 32.12 29.88
CA LEU A 682 -19.63 31.98 31.33
C LEU A 682 -19.92 30.54 31.78
N VAL A 683 -19.26 30.12 32.86
CA VAL A 683 -19.48 28.80 33.46
C VAL A 683 -20.94 28.65 33.90
N GLY A 684 -21.60 27.58 33.45
CA GLY A 684 -23.03 27.34 33.70
C GLY A 684 -23.99 27.92 32.65
N ALA A 685 -23.48 28.51 31.55
CA ALA A 685 -24.29 28.90 30.40
C ALA A 685 -24.97 27.69 29.74
N VAL A 686 -26.27 27.80 29.47
CA VAL A 686 -27.10 26.70 28.92
C VAL A 686 -26.90 26.52 27.42
N GLU A 687 -26.35 27.51 26.72
CA GLU A 687 -26.19 27.51 25.27
C GLU A 687 -25.22 26.42 24.77
N ALA A 688 -24.29 25.96 25.62
CA ALA A 688 -23.40 24.84 25.33
C ALA A 688 -24.08 23.46 25.44
N GLU A 689 -25.25 23.37 26.09
CA GLU A 689 -25.93 22.09 26.35
C GLU A 689 -26.65 21.57 25.09
N PRO A 690 -26.44 20.30 24.69
CA PRO A 690 -27.07 19.72 23.50
C PRO A 690 -28.60 19.82 23.49
N GLU A 691 -29.23 19.67 24.67
CA GLU A 691 -30.67 19.73 24.88
C GLU A 691 -31.22 21.12 24.51
N HIS A 692 -30.51 22.19 24.89
CA HIS A 692 -30.85 23.56 24.51
C HIS A 692 -30.63 23.83 23.02
N GLN A 693 -29.55 23.31 22.44
CA GLN A 693 -29.28 23.43 20.99
C GLN A 693 -30.35 22.72 20.15
N VAL A 694 -30.85 21.55 20.60
CA VAL A 694 -31.98 20.86 19.97
C VAL A 694 -33.26 21.67 20.09
N GLU A 695 -33.56 22.23 21.27
CA GLU A 695 -34.76 23.08 21.46
C GLU A 695 -34.76 24.29 20.52
N MET A 696 -33.64 25.02 20.44
CA MET A 696 -33.50 26.18 19.56
C MET A 696 -33.63 25.82 18.06
N LEU A 697 -33.19 24.62 17.66
CA LEU A 697 -33.37 24.11 16.31
C LEU A 697 -34.82 23.75 15.99
N VAL A 698 -35.54 23.13 16.94
CA VAL A 698 -36.97 22.80 16.81
C VAL A 698 -37.81 24.08 16.72
N GLN A 699 -37.61 25.04 17.63
CA GLN A 699 -38.36 26.31 17.63
C GLN A 699 -38.14 27.14 16.36
N ASP A 700 -36.90 27.22 15.84
CA ASP A 700 -36.63 27.87 14.55
C ASP A 700 -37.32 27.14 13.38
N ALA A 701 -37.44 25.81 13.44
CA ALA A 701 -38.16 25.03 12.44
C ALA A 701 -39.68 25.27 12.51
N GLU A 702 -40.31 25.18 13.69
CA GLU A 702 -41.74 25.42 13.91
C GLU A 702 -42.17 26.82 13.44
N ALA A 703 -41.35 27.84 13.73
CA ALA A 703 -41.57 29.21 13.27
C ALA A 703 -41.54 29.36 11.73
N THR A 704 -40.94 28.40 11.00
CA THR A 704 -40.98 28.35 9.52
C THR A 704 -42.37 27.92 9.03
N VAL A 705 -42.90 26.84 9.61
CA VAL A 705 -44.13 26.18 9.15
C VAL A 705 -45.32 27.10 9.40
N ASN A 706 -45.42 27.61 10.63
CA ASN A 706 -46.47 28.54 11.06
C ASN A 706 -46.49 29.88 10.28
N ALA A 707 -45.41 30.22 9.57
CA ALA A 707 -45.31 31.41 8.74
C ALA A 707 -45.45 31.15 7.23
N THR A 708 -45.51 29.88 6.81
CA THR A 708 -45.72 29.48 5.42
C THR A 708 -47.16 29.02 5.19
N SER A 709 -47.83 28.54 6.24
CA SER A 709 -49.26 28.23 6.25
C SER A 709 -50.14 29.49 6.20
N GLN A 710 -51.21 29.46 5.41
CA GLN A 710 -52.19 30.56 5.30
C GLN A 710 -53.12 30.69 6.53
N ASP A 711 -53.19 29.64 7.35
CA ASP A 711 -54.07 29.53 8.51
C ASP A 711 -53.25 29.63 9.80
N THR A 712 -53.04 30.86 10.29
CA THR A 712 -52.23 31.14 11.49
C THR A 712 -52.86 30.63 12.81
N SER A 713 -54.04 29.99 12.76
CA SER A 713 -54.66 29.36 13.92
C SER A 713 -54.08 27.98 14.24
N LYS A 714 -53.50 27.30 13.23
CA LYS A 714 -52.91 25.97 13.37
C LYS A 714 -51.41 26.06 13.61
N LYS A 715 -50.99 25.77 14.84
CA LYS A 715 -49.60 25.44 15.14
C LYS A 715 -49.33 24.00 14.68
N GLU A 716 -48.42 23.83 13.72
CA GLU A 716 -47.91 22.52 13.34
C GLU A 716 -46.68 22.21 14.20
N GLU A 717 -46.88 21.40 15.24
CA GLU A 717 -45.82 21.00 16.18
C GLU A 717 -44.87 20.01 15.51
N ILE A 718 -43.57 20.25 15.60
CA ILE A 718 -42.57 19.39 14.97
C ILE A 718 -42.22 18.24 15.92
N PRO A 719 -42.25 16.96 15.46
CA PRO A 719 -42.00 15.82 16.33
C PRO A 719 -40.61 15.88 16.96
N ARG A 720 -40.60 16.11 18.27
CA ARG A 720 -39.39 16.22 19.09
C ARG A 720 -38.64 14.87 19.14
N PRO A 721 -37.30 14.86 19.17
CA PRO A 721 -36.55 13.61 19.29
C PRO A 721 -36.92 12.82 20.55
N PHE A 722 -37.03 11.49 20.42
CA PHE A 722 -37.28 10.60 21.56
C PHE A 722 -36.17 10.72 22.63
N PRO A 723 -36.48 10.55 23.92
CA PRO A 723 -35.51 10.67 25.00
C PRO A 723 -34.39 9.63 24.89
N ARG A 724 -33.18 10.01 25.33
CA ARG A 724 -31.98 9.15 25.35
C ARG A 724 -32.05 8.05 26.41
N VAL A 725 -32.94 8.21 27.39
CA VAL A 725 -33.31 7.26 28.45
C VAL A 725 -34.66 6.66 28.08
N THR A 726 -34.80 5.34 28.16
CA THR A 726 -36.05 4.65 27.79
C THR A 726 -36.87 4.24 29.02
N GLU A 727 -38.14 3.89 28.83
CA GLU A 727 -38.98 3.27 29.87
C GLU A 727 -38.32 1.99 30.46
N ALA A 728 -37.50 1.29 29.67
CA ALA A 728 -36.74 0.12 30.13
C ALA A 728 -35.50 0.49 30.96
N ASP A 729 -34.97 1.70 30.85
CA ASP A 729 -33.96 2.26 31.75
C ASP A 729 -34.58 2.65 33.09
N GLU A 730 -35.70 3.38 33.06
CA GLU A 730 -36.42 3.83 34.26
C GLU A 730 -36.90 2.65 35.12
N LYS A 731 -37.41 1.59 34.48
CA LYS A 731 -37.80 0.34 35.14
C LYS A 731 -36.63 -0.62 35.39
N ASN A 732 -35.43 -0.31 34.90
CA ASN A 732 -34.24 -1.16 34.89
C ASN A 732 -34.52 -2.60 34.42
N ASP A 733 -35.26 -2.75 33.31
CA ASP A 733 -35.62 -4.05 32.75
C ASP A 733 -34.41 -4.75 32.12
N GLN A 734 -33.77 -5.61 32.91
CA GLN A 734 -32.61 -6.42 32.50
C GLN A 734 -32.95 -7.51 31.48
N ARG A 735 -34.19 -7.68 31.03
CA ARG A 735 -34.53 -8.50 29.85
C ARG A 735 -34.73 -7.66 28.57
N SER A 736 -34.96 -6.35 28.69
CA SER A 736 -35.17 -5.48 27.52
C SER A 736 -33.86 -5.14 26.79
N LEU A 737 -33.86 -5.33 25.48
CA LEU A 737 -32.78 -4.89 24.59
C LEU A 737 -32.77 -3.38 24.33
N ASN A 738 -33.83 -2.65 24.73
CA ASN A 738 -33.92 -1.20 24.57
C ASN A 738 -33.31 -0.43 25.75
N ARG A 739 -32.98 -1.10 26.86
CA ARG A 739 -32.29 -0.51 28.01
C ARG A 739 -30.85 -0.12 27.67
N ALA A 740 -30.33 0.97 28.21
CA ALA A 740 -28.95 1.42 28.09
C ALA A 740 -28.46 1.49 26.62
N LEU A 741 -29.20 2.21 25.76
CA LEU A 741 -28.88 2.38 24.34
C LEU A 741 -27.45 2.93 24.09
N GLN A 742 -26.85 3.62 25.06
CA GLN A 742 -25.47 4.14 25.01
C GLN A 742 -24.37 3.10 25.25
N ARG A 743 -24.68 1.87 25.64
CA ARG A 743 -23.70 0.84 26.05
C ARG A 743 -23.96 -0.50 25.37
N THR A 744 -22.93 -1.31 25.21
CA THR A 744 -23.09 -2.72 24.82
C THR A 744 -23.76 -3.50 25.95
N LEU A 745 -24.86 -4.19 25.62
CA LEU A 745 -25.44 -5.24 26.46
C LEU A 745 -24.92 -6.60 26.02
N TYR A 746 -24.64 -7.48 26.97
CA TYR A 746 -24.27 -8.88 26.74
C TYR A 746 -25.32 -9.82 27.31
N LEU A 747 -25.61 -10.91 26.59
CA LEU A 747 -26.51 -11.96 27.06
C LEU A 747 -25.81 -12.87 28.07
N LEU A 748 -26.29 -12.88 29.31
CA LEU A 748 -25.93 -13.85 30.34
C LEU A 748 -27.13 -14.77 30.61
N VAL A 749 -26.82 -16.03 30.92
CA VAL A 749 -27.81 -17.07 31.24
C VAL A 749 -27.50 -17.73 32.59
N GLN A 750 -28.54 -18.12 33.32
CA GLN A 750 -28.43 -18.78 34.61
C GLN A 750 -28.55 -20.30 34.48
N THR A 751 -27.60 -21.05 35.05
CA THR A 751 -27.71 -22.52 35.16
C THR A 751 -28.73 -22.93 36.23
N LYS A 752 -29.14 -24.21 36.24
CA LYS A 752 -29.99 -24.77 37.32
C LYS A 752 -29.41 -24.56 38.72
N ASP A 753 -28.08 -24.58 38.85
CA ASP A 753 -27.33 -24.38 40.09
C ASP A 753 -27.30 -22.90 40.55
N GLY A 754 -27.87 -21.98 39.76
CA GLY A 754 -28.01 -20.57 40.09
C GLY A 754 -26.85 -19.68 39.61
N TYR A 755 -25.77 -20.25 39.07
CA TYR A 755 -24.63 -19.48 38.57
C TYR A 755 -24.95 -18.81 37.23
N TRP A 756 -24.50 -17.56 37.06
CA TRP A 756 -24.58 -16.84 35.80
C TRP A 756 -23.31 -17.05 34.97
N LYS A 757 -23.48 -17.35 33.69
CA LYS A 757 -22.40 -17.47 32.71
C LYS A 757 -22.83 -16.96 31.33
N LEU A 758 -21.89 -16.81 30.41
CA LEU A 758 -22.21 -16.67 28.98
C LEU A 758 -22.69 -18.03 28.41
N PRO A 759 -23.62 -18.07 27.45
CA PRO A 759 -24.05 -19.29 26.77
C PRO A 759 -22.85 -20.13 26.33
N SER A 760 -22.84 -21.41 26.68
CA SER A 760 -21.68 -22.29 26.44
C SER A 760 -22.04 -23.77 26.57
N SER A 761 -21.67 -24.57 25.56
CA SER A 761 -21.86 -26.02 25.52
C SER A 761 -20.61 -26.75 24.98
N PRO A 762 -20.46 -28.08 25.19
CA PRO A 762 -19.37 -28.87 24.64
C PRO A 762 -19.36 -28.88 23.11
N VAL A 763 -18.15 -28.98 22.53
CA VAL A 763 -17.93 -29.14 21.09
C VAL A 763 -18.06 -30.62 20.70
N GLU A 764 -18.90 -30.90 19.71
CA GLU A 764 -19.11 -32.25 19.14
C GLU A 764 -18.02 -32.58 18.09
N GLN A 765 -17.82 -33.86 17.74
CA GLN A 765 -16.61 -34.30 17.03
C GLN A 765 -16.45 -33.75 15.59
N ASP A 766 -17.57 -33.48 14.89
CA ASP A 766 -17.59 -33.06 13.48
C ASP A 766 -17.83 -31.54 13.28
N GLU A 767 -17.85 -30.72 14.35
CA GLU A 767 -18.15 -29.29 14.26
C GLU A 767 -16.97 -28.36 14.58
N THR A 768 -16.94 -27.20 13.91
CA THR A 768 -15.99 -26.13 14.24
C THR A 768 -16.47 -25.33 15.44
N LEU A 769 -15.55 -24.65 16.16
CA LEU A 769 -15.90 -23.73 17.26
C LEU A 769 -16.98 -22.69 16.90
N ARG A 770 -17.09 -22.31 15.63
CA ARG A 770 -18.14 -21.40 15.15
C ARG A 770 -19.49 -22.11 15.02
N LEU A 771 -19.55 -23.28 14.40
CA LEU A 771 -20.79 -24.06 14.27
C LEU A 771 -21.30 -24.47 15.67
N ALA A 772 -20.38 -24.90 16.53
CA ALA A 772 -20.63 -25.17 17.95
C ALA A 772 -21.21 -23.96 18.69
N ALA A 773 -20.73 -22.74 18.41
CA ALA A 773 -21.27 -21.51 18.97
C ALA A 773 -22.66 -21.15 18.41
N GLU A 774 -22.90 -21.34 17.11
CA GLU A 774 -24.20 -21.09 16.47
C GLU A 774 -25.26 -22.09 17.01
N ARG A 775 -24.92 -23.38 17.10
CA ARG A 775 -25.70 -24.44 17.77
C ARG A 775 -25.94 -24.12 19.24
N THR A 776 -24.90 -23.75 19.99
CA THR A 776 -24.97 -23.37 21.42
C THR A 776 -25.97 -22.24 21.64
N LEU A 777 -25.98 -21.23 20.78
CA LEU A 777 -26.85 -20.07 20.94
C LEU A 777 -28.32 -20.42 20.70
N ALA A 778 -28.62 -21.16 19.63
CA ALA A 778 -29.98 -21.61 19.32
C ALA A 778 -30.55 -22.53 20.44
N GLN A 779 -29.72 -23.41 21.00
CA GLN A 779 -30.08 -24.30 22.10
C GLN A 779 -30.28 -23.58 23.45
N ALA A 780 -29.59 -22.45 23.67
CA ALA A 780 -29.60 -21.71 24.94
C ALA A 780 -30.69 -20.63 24.98
N ALA A 781 -30.93 -19.96 23.86
CA ALA A 781 -31.69 -18.71 23.77
C ALA A 781 -32.62 -18.64 22.55
N GLY A 782 -32.84 -19.76 21.86
CA GLY A 782 -33.78 -19.88 20.75
C GLY A 782 -33.28 -19.29 19.43
N VAL A 783 -34.07 -19.52 18.37
CA VAL A 783 -33.80 -19.04 17.01
C VAL A 783 -34.38 -17.66 16.70
N ASN A 784 -35.17 -17.08 17.61
CA ASN A 784 -35.89 -15.81 17.44
C ASN A 784 -35.00 -14.57 17.66
N MET A 785 -33.72 -14.69 17.32
CA MET A 785 -32.73 -13.60 17.34
C MET A 785 -31.99 -13.53 16.01
N ASN A 786 -32.10 -12.40 15.31
CA ASN A 786 -31.27 -12.14 14.14
C ASN A 786 -29.84 -11.82 14.63
N THR A 787 -28.94 -12.80 14.52
CA THR A 787 -27.58 -12.74 15.05
C THR A 787 -26.51 -13.01 14.01
N TRP A 788 -25.34 -12.44 14.22
CA TRP A 788 -24.19 -12.55 13.33
C TRP A 788 -22.92 -12.90 14.11
N MET A 789 -22.31 -14.04 13.79
CA MET A 789 -20.97 -14.40 14.26
C MET A 789 -19.93 -13.55 13.54
N VAL A 790 -19.13 -12.80 14.30
CA VAL A 790 -18.20 -11.78 13.75
C VAL A 790 -17.01 -12.40 13.01
N GLY A 791 -16.68 -13.66 13.27
CA GLY A 791 -15.60 -14.38 12.58
C GLY A 791 -15.34 -15.77 13.17
N PHE A 792 -14.29 -16.43 12.68
CA PHE A 792 -13.91 -17.79 13.07
C PHE A 792 -12.94 -17.87 14.27
N HIS A 793 -12.45 -16.73 14.77
CA HIS A 793 -11.51 -16.66 15.90
C HIS A 793 -12.25 -16.40 17.23
N PRO A 794 -11.92 -17.11 18.33
CA PRO A 794 -12.43 -16.79 19.66
C PRO A 794 -11.79 -15.51 20.18
N VAL A 795 -12.58 -14.63 20.82
CA VAL A 795 -12.13 -13.33 21.34
C VAL A 795 -11.67 -13.38 22.80
N GLY A 796 -11.85 -14.53 23.45
CA GLY A 796 -11.43 -14.80 24.82
C GLY A 796 -11.58 -16.29 25.14
N HIS A 797 -11.02 -16.72 26.25
CA HIS A 797 -11.16 -18.08 26.74
C HIS A 797 -11.20 -18.12 28.27
N HIS A 798 -11.75 -19.20 28.82
CA HIS A 798 -11.74 -19.50 30.25
C HIS A 798 -11.34 -20.95 30.46
N VAL A 799 -10.40 -21.18 31.39
CA VAL A 799 -9.96 -22.53 31.79
C VAL A 799 -10.44 -22.79 33.21
N TYR A 800 -11.15 -23.90 33.41
CA TYR A 800 -11.58 -24.36 34.73
C TYR A 800 -11.01 -25.76 34.99
N ASN A 801 -9.99 -25.84 35.84
CA ASN A 801 -9.42 -27.12 36.26
C ASN A 801 -10.23 -27.69 37.42
N PHE A 802 -10.62 -28.97 37.36
CA PHE A 802 -11.26 -29.64 38.49
C PHE A 802 -10.23 -29.87 39.61
N ARG A 803 -10.67 -29.82 40.88
CA ARG A 803 -9.79 -30.10 42.04
C ARG A 803 -9.32 -31.56 42.10
N TYR A 804 -10.11 -32.45 41.52
CA TYR A 804 -9.83 -33.87 41.31
C TYR A 804 -10.35 -34.24 39.92
N PRO A 805 -9.67 -35.12 39.14
CA PRO A 805 -10.19 -35.55 37.85
C PRO A 805 -11.59 -36.16 37.97
N ARG A 806 -12.45 -35.87 36.98
CA ARG A 806 -13.77 -36.52 36.87
C ARG A 806 -13.68 -37.61 35.81
N GLY A 807 -13.76 -38.87 36.23
CA GLY A 807 -13.95 -39.99 35.30
C GLY A 807 -15.38 -40.00 34.76
N ASP A 808 -15.55 -40.01 33.44
CA ASP A 808 -16.86 -40.29 32.84
C ASP A 808 -17.14 -41.80 32.85
N LYS A 809 -18.38 -42.17 33.11
CA LYS A 809 -18.83 -43.56 33.24
C LYS A 809 -19.15 -44.22 31.89
N ALA A 810 -19.26 -43.45 30.80
CA ALA A 810 -19.46 -43.99 29.46
C ALA A 810 -18.17 -44.55 28.86
N ASP A 811 -17.15 -43.70 28.70
CA ASP A 811 -15.90 -44.05 27.99
C ASP A 811 -14.71 -44.34 28.91
N GLY A 812 -14.89 -44.31 30.23
CA GLY A 812 -13.81 -44.54 31.20
C GLY A 812 -12.68 -43.50 31.18
N THR A 813 -12.91 -42.35 30.54
CA THR A 813 -11.91 -41.29 30.36
C THR A 813 -11.91 -40.35 31.58
N GLU A 814 -10.72 -40.04 32.10
CA GLU A 814 -10.53 -39.02 33.13
C GLU A 814 -10.46 -37.61 32.52
N HIS A 815 -11.26 -36.68 33.04
CA HIS A 815 -11.24 -35.28 32.65
C HIS A 815 -10.55 -34.40 33.69
N LEU A 816 -9.55 -33.62 33.26
CA LEU A 816 -8.84 -32.64 34.11
C LEU A 816 -9.64 -31.35 34.36
N GLY A 817 -10.55 -31.00 33.46
CA GLY A 817 -11.26 -29.73 33.49
C GLY A 817 -11.87 -29.33 32.15
N GLU A 818 -12.37 -28.10 32.10
CA GLU A 818 -13.07 -27.51 30.96
C GLU A 818 -12.27 -26.34 30.37
N LYS A 819 -12.31 -26.21 29.04
CA LYS A 819 -11.73 -25.09 28.28
C LYS A 819 -12.80 -24.47 27.39
N THR A 820 -13.33 -23.33 27.81
CA THR A 820 -14.38 -22.61 27.08
C THR A 820 -13.77 -21.51 26.22
N PHE A 821 -13.98 -21.56 24.91
CA PHE A 821 -13.54 -20.55 23.95
C PHE A 821 -14.72 -19.69 23.51
N PHE A 822 -14.64 -18.37 23.68
CA PHE A 822 -15.76 -17.47 23.44
C PHE A 822 -15.73 -16.85 22.04
N MET A 823 -16.69 -17.23 21.22
CA MET A 823 -16.97 -16.63 19.91
C MET A 823 -17.73 -15.32 20.10
N LYS A 824 -17.37 -14.28 19.32
CA LYS A 824 -18.05 -12.98 19.39
C LYS A 824 -19.23 -12.94 18.43
N ALA A 825 -20.42 -12.72 18.98
CA ALA A 825 -21.65 -12.58 18.22
C ALA A 825 -22.27 -11.19 18.43
N ARG A 826 -22.98 -10.69 17.41
CA ARG A 826 -23.84 -9.51 17.52
C ARG A 826 -25.30 -9.91 17.36
N ILE A 827 -26.19 -9.23 18.07
CA ILE A 827 -27.63 -9.26 17.79
C ILE A 827 -28.03 -7.96 17.07
N MET A 828 -28.88 -8.10 16.05
CA MET A 828 -29.42 -6.97 15.27
C MET A 828 -30.92 -6.78 15.50
N ALA A 829 -31.67 -7.85 15.76
CA ALA A 829 -33.10 -7.82 16.06
C ALA A 829 -33.53 -9.13 16.77
N GLY A 830 -34.76 -9.15 17.30
CA GLY A 830 -35.31 -10.31 18.02
C GLY A 830 -35.00 -10.29 19.51
N GLN A 831 -35.21 -11.41 20.21
CA GLN A 831 -35.05 -11.54 21.65
C GLN A 831 -34.71 -12.99 22.04
N ALA A 832 -33.97 -13.17 23.14
CA ALA A 832 -33.68 -14.48 23.70
C ALA A 832 -34.94 -15.14 24.26
N ASP A 833 -35.18 -16.40 23.88
CA ASP A 833 -36.26 -17.24 24.39
C ASP A 833 -35.69 -18.51 25.03
N LEU A 834 -36.11 -18.80 26.26
CA LEU A 834 -35.70 -19.97 27.02
C LEU A 834 -36.79 -21.07 27.07
N ALA A 835 -37.98 -20.86 26.50
CA ALA A 835 -39.10 -21.79 26.58
C ALA A 835 -38.83 -23.19 25.98
N THR A 836 -37.91 -23.27 25.02
CA THR A 836 -37.52 -24.51 24.31
C THR A 836 -36.06 -24.91 24.56
N ASN A 837 -35.41 -24.36 25.59
CA ASN A 837 -33.97 -24.55 25.78
C ASN A 837 -33.60 -26.01 26.15
N THR A 838 -32.55 -26.54 25.50
CA THR A 838 -32.03 -27.90 25.78
C THR A 838 -30.94 -27.89 26.86
N GLN A 839 -30.28 -26.74 27.06
CA GLN A 839 -29.18 -26.57 28.01
C GLN A 839 -29.63 -26.41 29.48
N ASN A 840 -30.92 -26.63 29.77
CA ASN A 840 -31.48 -26.62 31.11
C ASN A 840 -31.26 -25.30 31.87
N LEU A 841 -31.36 -24.18 31.16
CA LEU A 841 -31.18 -22.82 31.67
C LEU A 841 -32.47 -22.30 32.33
N LYS A 842 -32.31 -21.50 33.39
CA LYS A 842 -33.42 -21.03 34.24
C LYS A 842 -33.89 -19.62 33.91
N ASP A 843 -32.96 -18.72 33.61
CA ASP A 843 -33.22 -17.29 33.40
C ASP A 843 -32.15 -16.67 32.48
N PHE A 844 -32.44 -15.51 31.91
CA PHE A 844 -31.52 -14.74 31.07
C PHE A 844 -31.58 -13.24 31.38
N LYS A 845 -30.46 -12.54 31.14
CA LYS A 845 -30.34 -11.09 31.31
C LYS A 845 -29.43 -10.47 30.26
N TRP A 846 -29.75 -9.24 29.88
CA TRP A 846 -28.95 -8.36 29.04
C TRP A 846 -28.29 -7.29 29.92
N LEU A 847 -26.99 -7.43 30.15
CA LEU A 847 -26.23 -6.63 31.13
C LEU A 847 -25.05 -5.90 30.48
N THR A 848 -24.76 -4.70 30.97
CA THR A 848 -23.54 -3.96 30.61
C THR A 848 -22.29 -4.58 31.25
N LYS A 849 -21.09 -4.25 30.74
CA LYS A 849 -19.80 -4.71 31.29
C LYS A 849 -19.66 -4.48 32.80
N GLU A 850 -20.12 -3.32 33.27
CA GLU A 850 -20.09 -2.92 34.68
C GLU A 850 -21.05 -3.76 35.54
N GLU A 851 -22.26 -4.03 35.05
CA GLU A 851 -23.27 -4.84 35.73
C GLU A 851 -22.92 -6.34 35.82
N ILE A 852 -22.07 -6.86 34.94
CA ILE A 852 -21.73 -8.29 34.88
C ILE A 852 -20.88 -8.73 36.08
N ALA A 853 -20.00 -7.86 36.57
CA ALA A 853 -19.05 -8.16 37.65
C ALA A 853 -19.68 -8.78 38.92
N PRO A 854 -20.81 -8.29 39.47
CA PRO A 854 -21.46 -8.90 40.64
C PRO A 854 -22.24 -10.21 40.38
N TYR A 855 -22.58 -10.57 39.13
CA TYR A 855 -23.36 -11.79 38.86
C TYR A 855 -22.52 -13.04 38.64
N VAL A 856 -21.29 -12.89 38.15
CA VAL A 856 -20.40 -14.00 37.80
C VAL A 856 -19.28 -14.15 38.83
N LEU A 857 -18.70 -15.35 38.94
CA LEU A 857 -17.57 -15.58 39.86
C LEU A 857 -16.39 -14.64 39.52
N PRO A 858 -15.67 -14.06 40.51
CA PRO A 858 -14.56 -13.15 40.24
C PRO A 858 -13.46 -13.74 39.35
N GLN A 859 -13.21 -15.05 39.46
CA GLN A 859 -12.28 -15.80 38.59
C GLN A 859 -12.82 -15.99 37.16
N TYR A 860 -14.14 -16.00 36.94
CA TYR A 860 -14.72 -15.99 35.60
C TYR A 860 -14.67 -14.57 35.02
N TYR A 861 -15.01 -13.55 35.82
CA TYR A 861 -14.92 -12.14 35.43
C TYR A 861 -13.52 -11.75 34.98
N SER A 862 -12.47 -12.17 35.69
CA SER A 862 -11.08 -11.84 35.36
C SER A 862 -10.63 -12.34 33.97
N HIS A 863 -11.19 -13.46 33.49
CA HIS A 863 -10.97 -13.97 32.13
C HIS A 863 -11.79 -13.18 31.09
N ILE A 864 -13.07 -12.94 31.34
CA ILE A 864 -13.97 -12.34 30.33
C ILE A 864 -13.86 -10.82 30.20
N LYS A 865 -13.49 -10.09 31.26
CA LYS A 865 -13.54 -8.61 31.32
C LYS A 865 -12.81 -7.89 30.18
N ASN A 866 -11.79 -8.51 29.59
CA ASN A 866 -10.98 -7.94 28.51
C ASN A 866 -11.62 -8.13 27.12
N MET A 867 -12.50 -9.12 26.92
CA MET A 867 -13.27 -9.27 25.67
C MET A 867 -14.59 -8.49 25.66
N LEU A 868 -15.01 -7.98 26.83
CA LEU A 868 -16.16 -7.09 26.99
C LEU A 868 -15.76 -5.64 26.65
N ALA A 869 -16.53 -5.00 25.76
CA ALA A 869 -16.37 -3.60 25.41
C ALA A 869 -16.84 -2.68 26.55
N GLU A 870 -16.18 -1.54 26.71
CA GLU A 870 -16.56 -0.52 27.71
C GLU A 870 -17.78 0.29 27.27
N ARG A 871 -17.95 0.43 25.95
CA ARG A 871 -19.14 0.94 25.30
C ARG A 871 -19.47 0.04 24.12
#